data_AF-A0A3A6NVD4-F1
#
_entry.id   AF-A0A3A6NVD4-F1
#
_cell.length_a   1.000
_cell.length_b   1.000
_cell.length_c   1.000
_cell.angle_alpha   90.00
_cell.angle_beta   90.00
_cell.angle_gamma   90.00
#
_symmetry.space_group_name_H-M   'P 1'
#
loop_
_entity.id
_entity.type
_entity.pdbx_description
1 polymer ?
#
loop_
_entity_poly.entity_id
_entity_poly.type
_entity_poly.pdbx_seq_one_letter_code
_entity_poly.pdbx_strand_id
1 'polypeptide(L)'
;MLAVLLGTLLAAAANASAGLPRTGQRTCFDDQGAAIDHAGTGQDGELQAGAVWPDPRFADNGDGTVTDRLTGLMWLQDGSCLGRLSWQGAMAIAAGGGEAVRPDSCSGLDLYDDWALPEITQLEELFHAEEASAAGWLNRHRFRNVQPGAYWSGTTGPNPYRAWLLHFDSGEVRLAGKIDRNFCLLVRQPAESAGEGAPPRPGQPAAAGRLVDNGDGTVTDQAAGLMWLKDGACLGSAVWLEGLRKVTDFNRDPAKYGCGELTARYQDWALPNRHEMRSLIDHRRDLPALPADAPFIDPLVRYWTATTAAARPAAAFVLLLGSGELLAVAKDREQGIWPVRPSAGRPDRRRILAQELTAGASKDPFLLEAIGGSRPIVWPVKRFTEHGDGTVTDNISGLMWLNDGACFLPETWENAGMVVEVLNSSPDRLQCAAYQGRYADWQLPEMAVLRELLQGAQGVPAAWLQSQGAADIIDRDYWVRDSNPVNLYFAWAINLRDGTPRNYPKSFELHVWPVRLPEAPAAVSPAPLLLANGEEGGLLLKKGNELLLSAAVSQVSGAVPALFRIWYVDPAGRQRWLTSQGSWTSMESELYRGNLFLLEESPVFRGDTAELAPGDYTFFFVVIPAEGKGEGGQTEFISQLQVTVAAAEPAAVFQPLAEPAAEEMIHE
;
A
#
# COMPACT_ATOMS: atom_id res chain seq x y z
N MET A 1 -17.75 53.57 -31.22
CA MET A 1 -17.41 52.31 -31.93
C MET A 1 -15.91 52.02 -31.84
N LEU A 2 -15.35 51.84 -30.64
CA LEU A 2 -14.00 51.27 -30.45
C LEU A 2 -13.74 50.84 -28.98
N ALA A 3 -14.78 50.33 -28.29
CA ALA A 3 -14.66 49.92 -26.88
C ALA A 3 -15.53 48.70 -26.49
N VAL A 4 -16.15 48.01 -27.46
CA VAL A 4 -17.08 46.88 -27.21
C VAL A 4 -16.58 45.57 -27.86
N LEU A 5 -15.36 45.55 -28.39
CA LEU A 5 -14.79 44.40 -29.10
C LEU A 5 -13.53 43.81 -28.45
N LEU A 6 -13.30 44.13 -27.16
CA LEU A 6 -12.21 43.58 -26.34
C LEU A 6 -12.74 42.84 -25.09
N GLY A 7 -13.96 42.31 -25.17
CA GLY A 7 -14.65 41.64 -24.04
C GLY A 7 -14.99 40.16 -24.26
N THR A 8 -14.56 39.52 -25.35
CA THR A 8 -14.98 38.15 -25.70
C THR A 8 -13.85 37.25 -26.22
N LEU A 9 -12.63 37.37 -25.68
CA LEU A 9 -11.50 36.50 -26.05
C LEU A 9 -10.65 35.98 -24.87
N LEU A 10 -11.16 36.04 -23.64
CA LEU A 10 -10.56 35.35 -22.48
C LEU A 10 -11.65 34.72 -21.62
N ALA A 11 -12.29 33.66 -22.12
CA ALA A 11 -13.09 32.72 -21.33
C ALA A 11 -13.24 31.40 -22.10
N ALA A 12 -12.13 30.87 -22.57
CA ALA A 12 -12.03 29.50 -23.11
C ALA A 12 -10.62 28.98 -22.87
N ALA A 13 -10.19 28.97 -21.60
CA ALA A 13 -9.00 28.29 -21.16
C ALA A 13 -9.36 27.39 -19.98
N ALA A 14 -9.18 26.08 -20.21
CA ALA A 14 -8.97 25.03 -19.22
C ALA A 14 -10.14 24.63 -18.30
N ASN A 15 -11.21 24.06 -18.87
CA ASN A 15 -11.75 22.82 -18.30
C ASN A 15 -11.00 21.65 -18.94
N ALA A 16 -9.75 21.45 -18.55
CA ALA A 16 -9.06 20.20 -18.77
C ALA A 16 -9.30 19.36 -17.52
N SER A 17 -10.08 18.28 -17.60
CA SER A 17 -10.01 17.26 -16.55
C SER A 17 -8.53 16.84 -16.49
N ALA A 18 -7.92 16.96 -15.32
CA ALA A 18 -6.53 16.57 -15.15
C ALA A 18 -6.44 15.06 -15.42
N GLY A 19 -5.95 14.69 -16.60
CA GLY A 19 -5.77 13.28 -16.96
C GLY A 19 -4.77 12.62 -16.02
N LEU A 20 -4.89 11.29 -15.86
CA LEU A 20 -3.95 10.50 -15.06
C LEU A 20 -2.50 10.82 -15.43
N PRO A 21 -1.57 10.94 -14.48
CA PRO A 21 -0.19 11.22 -14.79
C PRO A 21 0.51 10.05 -15.48
N ARG A 22 1.59 10.34 -16.21
CA ARG A 22 2.52 9.29 -16.65
C ARG A 22 3.05 8.52 -15.44
N THR A 23 3.36 7.24 -15.62
CA THR A 23 3.99 6.40 -14.58
C THR A 23 5.48 6.73 -14.37
N GLY A 24 6.09 7.42 -15.33
CA GLY A 24 7.53 7.67 -15.39
C GLY A 24 8.36 6.53 -15.99
N GLN A 25 7.77 5.37 -16.31
CA GLN A 25 8.48 4.29 -17.00
C GLN A 25 8.89 4.74 -18.41
N ARG A 26 10.14 4.49 -18.76
CA ARG A 26 10.74 4.81 -20.07
C ARG A 26 11.39 3.59 -20.68
N THR A 27 11.99 2.72 -19.86
CA THR A 27 12.61 1.49 -20.35
C THR A 27 11.56 0.43 -20.68
N CYS A 28 11.73 -0.24 -21.81
CA CYS A 28 10.98 -1.44 -22.19
C CYS A 28 11.82 -2.68 -21.93
N PHE A 29 11.16 -3.77 -21.57
CA PHE A 29 11.82 -5.00 -21.13
C PHE A 29 11.25 -6.23 -21.83
N ASP A 30 12.08 -7.23 -22.08
CA ASP A 30 11.61 -8.55 -22.51
C ASP A 30 11.05 -9.37 -21.32
N ASP A 31 10.71 -10.63 -21.58
CA ASP A 31 10.14 -11.56 -20.60
C ASP A 31 11.13 -11.98 -19.51
N GLN A 32 12.43 -11.86 -19.77
CA GLN A 32 13.50 -12.17 -18.83
C GLN A 32 13.97 -10.93 -18.06
N GLY A 33 13.42 -9.75 -18.38
CA GLY A 33 13.76 -8.49 -17.74
C GLY A 33 15.00 -7.80 -18.33
N ALA A 34 15.48 -8.22 -19.49
CA ALA A 34 16.49 -7.48 -20.22
C ALA A 34 15.85 -6.27 -20.92
N ALA A 35 16.53 -5.12 -20.87
CA ALA A 35 16.10 -3.92 -21.56
C ALA A 35 16.15 -4.12 -23.08
N ILE A 36 15.12 -3.65 -23.78
CA ILE A 36 14.96 -3.74 -25.24
C ILE A 36 14.59 -2.39 -25.84
N ASP A 37 14.71 -2.29 -27.17
CA ASP A 37 14.21 -1.13 -27.92
C ASP A 37 12.70 -0.96 -27.69
N HIS A 38 12.26 0.28 -27.59
CA HIS A 38 10.89 0.63 -27.19
C HIS A 38 9.91 0.52 -28.37
N ALA A 39 10.39 0.67 -29.60
CA ALA A 39 9.52 0.81 -30.77
C ALA A 39 8.66 -0.43 -31.06
N GLY A 40 7.34 -0.23 -31.10
CA GLY A 40 6.36 -1.26 -31.44
C GLY A 40 6.14 -2.33 -30.38
N THR A 41 6.55 -2.08 -29.14
CA THR A 41 6.40 -3.03 -28.02
C THR A 41 5.03 -2.95 -27.35
N GLY A 42 4.36 -1.79 -27.43
CA GLY A 42 3.11 -1.50 -26.72
C GLY A 42 3.26 -1.35 -25.21
N GLN A 43 4.50 -1.32 -24.69
CA GLN A 43 4.79 -1.22 -23.26
C GLN A 43 4.61 0.21 -22.75
N ASP A 44 4.45 0.36 -21.44
CA ASP A 44 4.32 1.67 -20.80
C ASP A 44 5.53 2.59 -21.09
N GLY A 45 6.74 2.03 -21.16
CA GLY A 45 7.96 2.76 -21.55
C GLY A 45 7.92 3.38 -22.96
N GLU A 46 7.23 2.72 -23.90
CA GLU A 46 7.00 3.26 -25.25
C GLU A 46 5.84 4.26 -25.26
N LEU A 47 4.72 3.86 -24.65
CA LEU A 47 3.46 4.57 -24.78
C LEU A 47 3.40 5.83 -23.92
N GLN A 48 4.03 5.80 -22.74
CA GLN A 48 4.10 6.88 -21.75
C GLN A 48 2.75 7.61 -21.62
N ALA A 49 1.69 6.81 -21.44
CA ALA A 49 0.32 7.32 -21.39
C ALA A 49 0.12 8.15 -20.11
N GLY A 50 -0.56 9.29 -20.24
CA GLY A 50 -0.86 10.19 -19.14
C GLY A 50 -0.21 11.58 -19.27
N ALA A 51 -0.47 12.43 -18.28
CA ALA A 51 0.06 13.79 -18.22
C ALA A 51 1.58 13.79 -17.94
N VAL A 52 2.30 14.63 -18.68
CA VAL A 52 3.75 14.84 -18.53
C VAL A 52 4.03 15.45 -17.15
N TRP A 53 5.11 15.00 -16.52
CA TRP A 53 5.52 15.55 -15.24
C TRP A 53 6.24 16.89 -15.40
N PRO A 54 6.03 17.86 -14.50
CA PRO A 54 6.85 19.07 -14.43
C PRO A 54 8.31 18.75 -14.09
N ASP A 55 9.25 19.57 -14.57
CA ASP A 55 10.67 19.50 -14.20
C ASP A 55 11.15 20.84 -13.60
N PRO A 56 11.60 20.89 -12.33
CA PRO A 56 11.53 19.82 -11.34
C PRO A 56 10.09 19.62 -10.83
N ARG A 57 9.70 18.36 -10.56
CA ARG A 57 8.38 18.01 -10.02
C ARG A 57 8.17 18.49 -8.60
N PHE A 58 9.16 18.27 -7.73
CA PHE A 58 9.08 18.62 -6.32
C PHE A 58 9.86 19.90 -5.99
N ALA A 59 9.22 20.78 -5.23
CA ALA A 59 9.82 22.00 -4.71
C ALA A 59 9.91 21.93 -3.18
N ASP A 60 11.12 22.08 -2.64
CA ASP A 60 11.33 22.22 -1.20
C ASP A 60 10.92 23.63 -0.76
N ASN A 61 10.07 23.72 0.25
CA ASN A 61 9.58 25.00 0.78
C ASN A 61 10.52 25.57 1.87
N GLY A 62 11.53 24.81 2.32
CA GLY A 62 12.52 25.24 3.31
C GLY A 62 11.99 25.24 4.75
N ASP A 63 10.77 24.76 4.97
CA ASP A 63 10.04 24.78 6.25
C ASP A 63 9.75 23.36 6.78
N GLY A 64 10.32 22.33 6.15
CA GLY A 64 10.04 20.92 6.42
C GLY A 64 8.92 20.33 5.57
N THR A 65 8.44 21.05 4.55
CA THR A 65 7.44 20.56 3.59
C THR A 65 7.93 20.60 2.14
N VAL A 66 7.32 19.77 1.29
CA VAL A 66 7.61 19.65 -0.15
C VAL A 66 6.34 19.83 -0.95
N THR A 67 6.34 20.75 -1.91
CA THR A 67 5.24 20.96 -2.86
C THR A 67 5.42 20.08 -4.10
N ASP A 68 4.43 19.24 -4.43
CA ASP A 68 4.35 18.51 -5.68
C ASP A 68 3.66 19.35 -6.76
N ARG A 69 4.42 19.81 -7.76
CA ARG A 69 3.92 20.66 -8.84
C ARG A 69 3.01 19.94 -9.83
N LEU A 70 3.02 18.60 -9.83
CA LEU A 70 2.13 17.81 -10.69
C LEU A 70 0.70 17.83 -10.16
N THR A 71 0.55 17.70 -8.84
CA THR A 71 -0.74 17.50 -8.16
C THR A 71 -1.22 18.73 -7.42
N GLY A 72 -0.32 19.68 -7.13
CA GLY A 72 -0.56 20.81 -6.25
C GLY A 72 -0.62 20.44 -4.76
N LEU A 73 -0.37 19.17 -4.42
CA LEU A 73 -0.35 18.70 -3.03
C LEU A 73 0.95 19.12 -2.35
N MET A 74 0.88 19.30 -1.03
CA MET A 74 2.04 19.56 -0.19
C MET A 74 2.22 18.41 0.79
N TRP A 75 3.44 17.91 0.91
CA TRP A 75 3.80 16.72 1.67
C TRP A 75 4.76 17.09 2.79
N LEU A 76 4.70 16.33 3.89
CA LEU A 76 5.75 16.39 4.90
C LEU A 76 7.07 15.89 4.27
N GLN A 77 8.17 16.63 4.47
CA GLN A 77 9.44 16.34 3.80
C GLN A 77 10.12 15.08 4.34
N ASP A 78 9.98 14.81 5.64
CA ASP A 78 10.60 13.67 6.31
C ASP A 78 9.65 12.46 6.36
N GLY A 79 9.97 11.43 5.59
CA GLY A 79 9.12 10.26 5.43
C GLY A 79 9.19 9.22 6.55
N SER A 80 9.98 9.45 7.61
CA SER A 80 10.05 8.52 8.75
C SER A 80 10.07 9.21 10.11
N CYS A 81 9.93 10.53 10.20
CA CYS A 81 10.00 11.26 11.46
C CYS A 81 8.92 10.80 12.48
N LEU A 82 7.78 10.29 12.00
CA LEU A 82 6.69 9.72 12.81
C LEU A 82 6.91 8.25 13.22
N GLY A 83 7.97 7.61 12.70
CA GLY A 83 8.20 6.18 12.86
C GLY A 83 7.12 5.31 12.21
N ARG A 84 6.96 4.09 12.71
CA ARG A 84 5.91 3.16 12.28
C ARG A 84 4.72 3.21 13.23
N LEU A 85 3.53 3.44 12.68
CA LEU A 85 2.29 3.64 13.42
C LEU A 85 1.24 2.64 12.96
N SER A 86 0.33 2.29 13.87
CA SER A 86 -0.96 1.72 13.46
C SER A 86 -1.71 2.73 12.58
N TRP A 87 -2.67 2.24 11.81
CA TRP A 87 -3.47 3.10 10.94
C TRP A 87 -4.20 4.19 11.75
N GLN A 88 -4.77 3.83 12.90
CA GLN A 88 -5.41 4.78 13.82
C GLN A 88 -4.40 5.78 14.40
N GLY A 89 -3.20 5.34 14.77
CA GLY A 89 -2.14 6.24 15.24
C GLY A 89 -1.77 7.28 14.19
N ALA A 90 -1.67 6.87 12.92
CA ALA A 90 -1.40 7.77 11.80
C ALA A 90 -2.56 8.75 11.56
N MET A 91 -3.81 8.28 11.61
CA MET A 91 -5.00 9.13 11.49
C MET A 91 -5.13 10.15 12.63
N ALA A 92 -4.83 9.74 13.87
CA ALA A 92 -4.91 10.61 15.04
C ALA A 92 -3.85 11.71 15.01
N ILE A 93 -2.63 11.39 14.54
CA ILE A 93 -1.58 12.40 14.32
C ILE A 93 -1.99 13.35 13.20
N ALA A 94 -2.51 12.84 12.08
CA ALA A 94 -2.99 13.69 10.98
C ALA A 94 -4.09 14.66 11.44
N ALA A 95 -5.06 14.19 12.24
CA ALA A 95 -6.13 15.00 12.82
C ALA A 95 -5.69 15.93 13.97
N GLY A 96 -4.40 15.95 14.31
CA GLY A 96 -3.84 16.78 15.37
C GLY A 96 -4.16 16.33 16.81
N GLY A 97 -4.83 15.18 17.00
CA GLY A 97 -5.46 14.75 18.25
C GLY A 97 -4.94 13.44 18.89
N GLY A 98 -3.75 12.96 18.54
CA GLY A 98 -3.22 11.69 19.08
C GLY A 98 -2.51 11.79 20.44
N GLU A 99 -2.59 10.74 21.25
CA GLU A 99 -1.73 10.49 22.44
C GLU A 99 -0.25 10.24 22.07
N ALA A 100 0.07 10.15 20.78
CA ALA A 100 1.44 10.03 20.32
C ALA A 100 2.18 11.36 20.53
N VAL A 101 3.23 11.33 21.34
CA VAL A 101 4.20 12.42 21.48
C VAL A 101 4.59 12.88 20.07
N ARG A 102 4.24 14.11 19.68
CA ARG A 102 4.75 14.73 18.45
C ARG A 102 6.27 14.79 18.62
N PRO A 103 7.06 14.00 17.88
CA PRO A 103 8.49 14.03 18.06
C PRO A 103 8.97 15.42 17.64
N ASP A 104 9.78 16.08 18.48
CA ASP A 104 10.42 17.37 18.16
C ASP A 104 11.25 17.31 16.84
N SER A 105 11.46 16.11 16.29
CA SER A 105 12.16 15.85 15.02
C SER A 105 11.32 16.06 13.75
N CYS A 106 9.99 16.14 13.82
CA CYS A 106 9.13 16.33 12.64
C CYS A 106 8.99 17.81 12.24
N SER A 107 10.07 18.39 11.71
CA SER A 107 10.04 19.77 11.16
C SER A 107 8.95 19.92 10.10
N GLY A 108 8.14 20.98 10.22
CA GLY A 108 7.05 21.31 9.30
C GLY A 108 5.66 20.83 9.76
N LEU A 109 5.59 19.85 10.67
CA LEU A 109 4.32 19.30 11.14
C LEU A 109 3.48 20.34 11.90
N ASP A 110 4.10 21.09 12.82
CA ASP A 110 3.39 22.08 13.65
C ASP A 110 3.07 23.40 12.91
N LEU A 111 3.50 23.56 11.66
CA LEU A 111 3.21 24.76 10.87
C LEU A 111 1.78 24.78 10.34
N TYR A 112 1.13 23.62 10.27
CA TYR A 112 -0.19 23.44 9.68
C TYR A 112 -1.05 22.49 10.51
N ASP A 113 -2.36 22.70 10.52
CA ASP A 113 -3.35 21.93 11.29
C ASP A 113 -4.31 21.12 10.40
N ASP A 114 -4.13 21.20 9.08
CA ASP A 114 -4.95 20.57 8.03
C ASP A 114 -4.26 19.35 7.39
N TRP A 115 -3.36 18.69 8.13
CA TRP A 115 -2.72 17.47 7.68
C TRP A 115 -3.72 16.32 7.53
N ALA A 116 -3.48 15.48 6.54
CA ALA A 116 -4.25 14.28 6.26
C ALA A 116 -3.31 13.10 5.99
N LEU A 117 -3.80 11.91 6.30
CA LEU A 117 -3.22 10.68 5.74
C LEU A 117 -3.63 10.62 4.26
N PRO A 118 -2.70 10.42 3.31
CA PRO A 118 -2.99 10.49 1.89
C PRO A 118 -3.95 9.39 1.46
N GLU A 119 -4.82 9.66 0.50
CA GLU A 119 -5.58 8.60 -0.17
C GLU A 119 -4.63 7.70 -0.97
N ILE A 120 -5.00 6.44 -1.20
CA ILE A 120 -4.14 5.49 -1.90
C ILE A 120 -3.81 5.97 -3.32
N THR A 121 -4.74 6.65 -3.98
CA THR A 121 -4.52 7.27 -5.29
C THR A 121 -3.43 8.34 -5.25
N GLN A 122 -3.37 9.15 -4.20
CA GLN A 122 -2.34 10.18 -4.01
C GLN A 122 -0.96 9.57 -3.73
N LEU A 123 -0.91 8.48 -2.94
CA LEU A 123 0.34 7.75 -2.71
C LEU A 123 0.86 7.11 -4.00
N GLU A 124 -0.02 6.51 -4.80
CA GLU A 124 0.36 5.89 -6.06
C GLU A 124 0.99 6.88 -7.05
N GLU A 125 0.60 8.16 -7.02
CA GLU A 125 1.19 9.21 -7.85
C GLU A 125 2.65 9.54 -7.47
N LEU A 126 3.09 9.22 -6.25
CA LEU A 126 4.49 9.37 -5.83
C LEU A 126 5.40 8.24 -6.33
N PHE A 127 4.82 7.16 -6.89
CA PHE A 127 5.60 6.05 -7.42
C PHE A 127 6.16 6.35 -8.81
N HIS A 128 7.49 6.32 -8.94
CA HIS A 128 8.17 6.42 -10.23
C HIS A 128 8.48 5.02 -10.80
N ALA A 129 7.81 4.61 -11.87
CA ALA A 129 7.87 3.23 -12.37
C ALA A 129 9.17 2.82 -13.08
N GLU A 130 10.03 3.77 -13.46
CA GLU A 130 11.42 3.49 -13.86
C GLU A 130 12.33 3.13 -12.69
N GLU A 131 11.97 3.49 -11.46
CA GLU A 131 12.84 3.39 -10.31
C GLU A 131 12.57 2.10 -9.55
N ALA A 132 13.63 1.40 -9.17
CA ALA A 132 13.52 0.16 -8.40
C ALA A 132 12.94 0.39 -6.99
N SER A 133 13.00 1.62 -6.47
CA SER A 133 12.40 2.01 -5.20
C SER A 133 11.92 3.45 -5.27
N ALA A 134 10.65 3.67 -4.94
CA ALA A 134 10.07 5.00 -4.82
C ALA A 134 10.74 5.78 -3.68
N ALA A 135 11.07 5.12 -2.57
CA ALA A 135 11.76 5.75 -1.44
C ALA A 135 13.11 6.33 -1.86
N GLY A 136 13.92 5.53 -2.58
CA GLY A 136 15.21 5.98 -3.10
C GLY A 136 15.08 7.16 -4.06
N TRP A 137 14.06 7.16 -4.92
CA TRP A 137 13.79 8.26 -5.84
C TRP A 137 13.35 9.54 -5.11
N LEU A 138 12.38 9.45 -4.19
CA LEU A 138 11.88 10.60 -3.42
C LEU A 138 12.99 11.27 -2.60
N ASN A 139 13.86 10.48 -1.95
CA ASN A 139 15.00 11.00 -1.20
C ASN A 139 16.02 11.76 -2.07
N ARG A 140 16.10 11.46 -3.38
CA ARG A 140 16.89 12.24 -4.34
C ARG A 140 16.18 13.51 -4.83
N HIS A 141 14.88 13.61 -4.60
CA HIS A 141 14.01 14.67 -5.14
C HIS A 141 13.24 15.40 -4.03
N ARG A 142 14.00 16.04 -3.14
CA ARG A 142 13.53 16.97 -2.07
C ARG A 142 12.90 16.34 -0.83
N PHE A 143 12.53 15.07 -0.85
CA PHE A 143 12.18 14.37 0.39
C PHE A 143 13.45 13.92 1.13
N ARG A 144 13.30 13.51 2.38
CA ARG A 144 14.36 12.88 3.17
C ARG A 144 13.80 11.77 4.05
N ASN A 145 14.67 10.83 4.42
CA ASN A 145 14.35 9.72 5.32
C ASN A 145 13.12 8.88 4.91
N VAL A 146 12.72 8.91 3.64
CA VAL A 146 11.69 8.01 3.11
C VAL A 146 12.27 6.60 3.09
N GLN A 147 11.55 5.63 3.63
CA GLN A 147 12.01 4.26 3.83
C GLN A 147 11.49 3.34 2.72
N PRO A 148 12.25 2.32 2.27
CA PRO A 148 11.75 1.32 1.32
C PRO A 148 10.84 0.33 2.04
N GLY A 149 9.58 0.71 2.26
CA GLY A 149 8.60 -0.14 2.95
C GLY A 149 7.17 0.30 2.71
N ALA A 150 6.25 -0.22 3.52
CA ALA A 150 4.83 0.06 3.38
C ALA A 150 4.42 1.40 4.00
N TYR A 151 3.66 2.19 3.25
CA TYR A 151 3.12 3.49 3.65
C TYR A 151 1.59 3.45 3.70
N TRP A 152 1.04 3.79 4.87
CA TRP A 152 -0.40 3.86 5.09
C TRP A 152 -1.07 4.93 4.23
N SER A 153 -2.21 4.57 3.65
CA SER A 153 -3.18 5.54 3.12
C SER A 153 -4.37 5.72 4.07
N GLY A 154 -5.08 6.85 3.94
CA GLY A 154 -6.39 7.09 4.58
C GLY A 154 -7.52 6.25 4.00
N THR A 155 -7.28 5.54 2.89
CA THR A 155 -8.30 4.75 2.21
C THR A 155 -8.55 3.43 2.95
N THR A 156 -9.73 3.31 3.57
CA THR A 156 -10.18 2.05 4.17
C THR A 156 -10.57 1.04 3.08
N GLY A 157 -10.22 -0.23 3.27
CA GLY A 157 -10.56 -1.31 2.35
C GLY A 157 -12.01 -1.78 2.48
N PRO A 158 -12.42 -2.78 1.68
CA PRO A 158 -13.76 -3.38 1.76
C PRO A 158 -14.03 -3.98 3.13
N ASN A 159 -12.99 -4.60 3.70
CA ASN A 159 -12.95 -4.97 5.11
C ASN A 159 -12.56 -3.71 5.93
N PRO A 160 -13.43 -3.21 6.84
CA PRO A 160 -13.18 -2.00 7.61
C PRO A 160 -11.98 -2.10 8.57
N TYR A 161 -11.52 -3.31 8.88
CA TYR A 161 -10.31 -3.58 9.68
C TYR A 161 -9.02 -3.54 8.87
N ARG A 162 -9.11 -3.41 7.54
CA ARG A 162 -7.96 -3.28 6.65
C ARG A 162 -7.96 -1.89 6.01
N ALA A 163 -6.76 -1.39 5.75
CA ALA A 163 -6.56 -0.17 4.99
C ALA A 163 -5.61 -0.44 3.83
N TRP A 164 -5.73 0.39 2.80
CA TRP A 164 -4.83 0.35 1.66
C TRP A 164 -3.48 0.95 2.03
N LEU A 165 -2.42 0.36 1.49
CA LEU A 165 -1.07 0.89 1.58
C LEU A 165 -0.32 0.72 0.26
N LEU A 166 0.71 1.54 0.08
CA LEU A 166 1.66 1.43 -1.04
C LEU A 166 3.01 0.99 -0.50
N HIS A 167 3.59 -0.03 -1.13
CA HIS A 167 4.96 -0.48 -0.87
C HIS A 167 5.94 0.36 -1.68
N PHE A 168 6.75 1.19 -1.02
CA PHE A 168 7.73 2.07 -1.69
C PHE A 168 8.99 1.31 -2.16
N ASP A 169 9.19 0.08 -1.71
CA ASP A 169 10.24 -0.85 -2.15
C ASP A 169 9.92 -1.56 -3.47
N SER A 170 8.63 -1.78 -3.78
CA SER A 170 8.21 -2.62 -4.92
C SER A 170 7.17 -1.98 -5.83
N GLY A 171 6.48 -0.95 -5.34
CA GLY A 171 5.36 -0.31 -6.03
C GLY A 171 4.04 -1.08 -5.95
N GLU A 172 3.97 -2.16 -5.15
CA GLU A 172 2.76 -2.94 -4.94
C GLU A 172 1.75 -2.18 -4.07
N VAL A 173 0.47 -2.32 -4.40
CA VAL A 173 -0.64 -1.71 -3.66
C VAL A 173 -1.42 -2.82 -2.99
N ARG A 174 -1.43 -2.83 -1.67
CA ARG A 174 -1.90 -3.96 -0.87
C ARG A 174 -2.85 -3.51 0.24
N LEU A 175 -3.61 -4.47 0.75
CA LEU A 175 -4.40 -4.30 1.96
C LEU A 175 -3.63 -4.85 3.16
N ALA A 176 -3.59 -4.13 4.28
CA ALA A 176 -3.02 -4.60 5.53
C ALA A 176 -3.94 -4.31 6.71
N GLY A 177 -3.73 -5.01 7.83
CA GLY A 177 -4.53 -4.84 9.04
C GLY A 177 -4.26 -3.49 9.68
N LYS A 178 -5.30 -2.77 10.11
CA LYS A 178 -5.14 -1.43 10.71
C LYS A 178 -4.29 -1.43 11.99
N ILE A 179 -4.11 -2.58 12.63
CA ILE A 179 -3.22 -2.79 13.79
C ILE A 179 -1.73 -2.85 13.41
N ASP A 180 -1.41 -3.14 12.15
CA ASP A 180 -0.04 -3.27 11.67
C ASP A 180 0.68 -1.92 11.75
N ARG A 181 1.97 -1.96 12.08
CA ARG A 181 2.78 -0.75 12.20
C ARG A 181 3.50 -0.48 10.88
N ASN A 182 3.03 0.51 10.14
CA ASN A 182 3.60 0.95 8.86
C ASN A 182 3.97 2.44 8.89
N PHE A 183 4.74 2.89 7.89
CA PHE A 183 5.11 4.30 7.79
C PHE A 183 3.92 5.15 7.33
N CYS A 184 4.00 6.46 7.52
CA CYS A 184 3.03 7.41 6.99
C CYS A 184 3.75 8.64 6.44
N LEU A 185 3.26 9.16 5.33
CA LEU A 185 3.76 10.38 4.69
C LEU A 185 2.57 11.34 4.59
N LEU A 186 2.48 12.27 5.53
CA LEU A 186 1.32 13.16 5.62
C LEU A 186 1.27 14.13 4.44
N VAL A 187 0.05 14.43 4.03
CA VAL A 187 -0.24 15.32 2.90
C VAL A 187 -1.26 16.38 3.32
N ARG A 188 -1.23 17.52 2.64
CA ARG A 188 -2.23 18.57 2.76
C ARG A 188 -2.52 19.21 1.42
N GLN A 189 -3.69 19.84 1.31
CA GLN A 189 -4.06 20.68 0.17
C GLN A 189 -3.80 22.15 0.54
N PRO A 190 -2.92 22.88 -0.18
CA PRO A 190 -2.69 24.30 0.09
C PRO A 190 -3.97 25.13 -0.08
N ALA A 191 -4.22 26.09 0.80
CA ALA A 191 -5.44 26.91 0.77
C ALA A 191 -5.66 27.71 -0.54
N GLU A 192 -4.59 27.99 -1.30
CA GLU A 192 -4.66 28.73 -2.57
C GLU A 192 -5.19 27.88 -3.75
N SER A 193 -5.21 26.55 -3.66
CA SER A 193 -5.77 25.66 -4.69
C SER A 193 -7.27 25.35 -4.51
N ALA A 194 -7.94 26.02 -3.57
CA ALA A 194 -9.39 25.91 -3.35
C ALA A 194 -10.25 26.67 -4.39
N GLY A 195 -9.64 27.33 -5.38
CA GLY A 195 -10.32 27.99 -6.50
C GLY A 195 -10.33 27.13 -7.77
N GLU A 196 -11.52 26.91 -8.33
CA GLU A 196 -11.85 26.27 -9.63
C GLU A 196 -10.81 25.30 -10.22
N GLY A 197 -10.93 24.02 -9.86
CA GLY A 197 -10.08 22.93 -10.39
C GLY A 197 -9.57 21.93 -9.33
N ALA A 198 -9.93 22.11 -8.06
CA ALA A 198 -9.52 21.20 -6.99
C ALA A 198 -9.97 19.74 -7.28
N PRO A 199 -9.09 18.74 -7.08
CA PRO A 199 -9.48 17.34 -7.15
C PRO A 199 -10.59 17.06 -6.11
N PRO A 200 -11.54 16.14 -6.42
CA PRO A 200 -12.71 15.91 -5.59
C PRO A 200 -12.34 15.56 -4.15
N ARG A 201 -13.11 16.10 -3.19
CA ARG A 201 -12.95 15.85 -1.75
C ARG A 201 -13.16 14.36 -1.39
N PRO A 202 -12.56 13.88 -0.28
CA PRO A 202 -12.51 12.46 0.08
C PRO A 202 -13.89 11.81 0.19
N GLY A 203 -14.00 10.58 -0.33
CA GLY A 203 -15.10 9.67 -0.03
C GLY A 203 -16.42 9.90 -0.77
N GLN A 204 -16.43 10.67 -1.86
CA GLN A 204 -17.59 10.63 -2.76
C GLN A 204 -17.74 9.22 -3.36
N PRO A 205 -18.95 8.63 -3.32
CA PRO A 205 -19.27 7.48 -4.15
C PRO A 205 -18.87 7.81 -5.59
N ALA A 206 -18.37 6.82 -6.34
CA ALA A 206 -18.24 6.96 -7.79
C ALA A 206 -19.55 7.55 -8.32
N ALA A 207 -19.50 8.79 -8.80
CA ALA A 207 -20.71 9.52 -9.16
C ALA A 207 -21.52 8.66 -10.14
N ALA A 208 -22.82 8.50 -9.88
CA ALA A 208 -23.72 7.83 -10.81
C ALA A 208 -23.53 8.47 -12.20
N GLY A 209 -23.15 7.66 -13.20
CA GLY A 209 -22.83 8.13 -14.55
C GLY A 209 -21.34 8.27 -14.89
N ARG A 210 -20.39 7.91 -13.99
CA ARG A 210 -18.95 7.88 -14.32
C ARG A 210 -18.61 6.94 -15.49
N LEU A 211 -19.10 5.70 -15.40
CA LEU A 211 -18.92 4.66 -16.41
C LEU A 211 -20.15 4.65 -17.31
N VAL A 212 -19.96 5.02 -18.57
CA VAL A 212 -21.04 5.14 -19.55
C VAL A 212 -20.89 4.05 -20.60
N ASP A 213 -21.88 3.16 -20.69
CA ASP A 213 -22.00 2.23 -21.82
C ASP A 213 -22.33 3.01 -23.09
N ASN A 214 -21.48 2.89 -24.11
CA ASN A 214 -21.67 3.59 -25.38
C ASN A 214 -22.64 2.83 -26.32
N GLY A 215 -23.06 1.61 -25.97
CA GLY A 215 -23.94 0.77 -26.78
C GLY A 215 -23.26 0.15 -28.00
N ASP A 216 -21.93 0.26 -28.11
CA ASP A 216 -21.10 -0.22 -29.22
C ASP A 216 -20.08 -1.29 -28.79
N GLY A 217 -20.25 -1.84 -27.59
CA GLY A 217 -19.32 -2.78 -26.94
C GLY A 217 -18.17 -2.12 -26.20
N THR A 218 -18.23 -0.80 -25.97
CA THR A 218 -17.24 -0.05 -25.19
C THR A 218 -17.89 0.71 -24.02
N VAL A 219 -17.10 0.95 -22.97
CA VAL A 219 -17.49 1.71 -21.78
C VAL A 219 -16.55 2.89 -21.61
N THR A 220 -17.10 4.10 -21.54
CA THR A 220 -16.32 5.33 -21.30
C THR A 220 -16.25 5.61 -19.80
N ASP A 221 -15.03 5.75 -19.27
CA ASP A 221 -14.77 6.33 -17.95
C ASP A 221 -14.55 7.83 -18.09
N GLN A 222 -15.58 8.61 -17.76
CA GLN A 222 -15.54 10.07 -17.88
C GLN A 222 -14.57 10.72 -16.89
N ALA A 223 -14.32 10.11 -15.74
CA ALA A 223 -13.43 10.67 -14.72
C ALA A 223 -11.95 10.56 -15.15
N ALA A 224 -11.57 9.40 -15.70
CA ALA A 224 -10.21 9.17 -16.18
C ALA A 224 -9.99 9.67 -17.62
N GLY A 225 -11.07 9.94 -18.37
CA GLY A 225 -11.00 10.24 -19.79
C GLY A 225 -10.61 9.03 -20.64
N LEU A 226 -10.89 7.81 -20.15
CA LEU A 226 -10.52 6.54 -20.77
C LEU A 226 -11.74 5.84 -21.36
N MET A 227 -11.51 4.90 -22.26
CA MET A 227 -12.51 4.03 -22.86
C MET A 227 -12.00 2.60 -22.85
N TRP A 228 -12.85 1.70 -22.40
CA TRP A 228 -12.55 0.29 -22.13
C TRP A 228 -13.40 -0.60 -23.00
N LEU A 229 -12.90 -1.81 -23.33
CA LEU A 229 -13.79 -2.85 -23.83
C LEU A 229 -14.79 -3.24 -22.75
N LYS A 230 -16.06 -3.39 -23.15
CA LYS A 230 -17.13 -3.77 -22.25
C LYS A 230 -16.98 -5.21 -21.75
N ASP A 231 -16.64 -6.11 -22.66
CA ASP A 231 -16.29 -7.51 -22.35
C ASP A 231 -14.85 -7.59 -21.87
N GLY A 232 -14.69 -7.77 -20.56
CA GLY A 232 -13.38 -7.89 -19.91
C GLY A 232 -12.67 -9.21 -20.21
N ALA A 233 -13.37 -10.23 -20.72
CA ALA A 233 -12.79 -11.52 -21.07
C ALA A 233 -12.51 -11.68 -22.57
N CYS A 234 -12.91 -10.73 -23.43
CA CYS A 234 -12.84 -10.92 -24.89
C CYS A 234 -11.44 -11.34 -25.40
N LEU A 235 -10.36 -10.71 -24.93
CA LEU A 235 -9.00 -11.06 -25.38
C LEU A 235 -8.41 -12.28 -24.63
N GLY A 236 -9.15 -12.81 -23.66
CA GLY A 236 -8.79 -13.93 -22.80
C GLY A 236 -7.56 -13.65 -21.93
N SER A 237 -6.85 -14.72 -21.60
CA SER A 237 -5.58 -14.66 -20.86
C SER A 237 -4.38 -14.92 -21.75
N ALA A 238 -3.21 -14.41 -21.37
CA ALA A 238 -1.94 -14.69 -22.01
C ALA A 238 -0.77 -14.41 -21.06
N VAL A 239 0.42 -14.92 -21.40
CA VAL A 239 1.68 -14.41 -20.83
C VAL A 239 1.91 -12.96 -21.28
N TRP A 240 2.72 -12.22 -20.52
CA TRP A 240 2.72 -10.75 -20.62
C TRP A 240 3.02 -10.21 -22.03
N LEU A 241 4.12 -10.67 -22.65
CA LEU A 241 4.49 -10.25 -24.01
C LEU A 241 3.49 -10.71 -25.09
N GLU A 242 2.89 -11.89 -24.92
CA GLU A 242 1.81 -12.32 -25.80
C GLU A 242 0.57 -11.43 -25.62
N GLY A 243 0.27 -10.97 -24.41
CA GLY A 243 -0.78 -10.01 -24.12
C GLY A 243 -0.64 -8.70 -24.91
N LEU A 244 0.55 -8.10 -24.90
CA LEU A 244 0.87 -6.91 -25.69
C LEU A 244 0.69 -7.15 -27.20
N ARG A 245 1.12 -8.33 -27.69
CA ARG A 245 0.92 -8.74 -29.08
C ARG A 245 -0.55 -8.95 -29.42
N LYS A 246 -1.34 -9.53 -28.51
CA LYS A 246 -2.79 -9.70 -28.69
C LYS A 246 -3.50 -8.37 -28.85
N VAL A 247 -3.13 -7.34 -28.08
CA VAL A 247 -3.70 -5.99 -28.27
C VAL A 247 -3.31 -5.39 -29.61
N THR A 248 -2.05 -5.58 -30.04
CA THR A 248 -1.58 -5.13 -31.36
C THR A 248 -2.33 -5.82 -32.50
N ASP A 249 -2.54 -7.14 -32.39
CA ASP A 249 -3.30 -7.92 -33.36
C ASP A 249 -4.79 -7.54 -33.35
N PHE A 250 -5.36 -7.28 -32.18
CA PHE A 250 -6.73 -6.80 -32.02
C PHE A 250 -6.95 -5.45 -32.72
N ASN A 251 -5.98 -4.53 -32.66
CA ASN A 251 -6.05 -3.28 -33.43
C ASN A 251 -6.07 -3.48 -34.96
N ARG A 252 -5.51 -4.59 -35.46
CA ARG A 252 -5.49 -4.90 -36.91
C ARG A 252 -6.76 -5.63 -37.35
N ASP A 253 -7.19 -6.60 -36.56
CA ASP A 253 -8.34 -7.46 -36.87
C ASP A 253 -9.14 -7.79 -35.61
N PRO A 254 -10.02 -6.87 -35.15
CA PRO A 254 -10.88 -7.12 -33.99
C PRO A 254 -11.81 -8.33 -34.16
N ALA A 255 -12.20 -8.65 -35.40
CA ALA A 255 -13.14 -9.73 -35.70
C ALA A 255 -12.58 -11.12 -35.35
N LYS A 256 -11.24 -11.27 -35.33
CA LYS A 256 -10.55 -12.51 -34.93
C LYS A 256 -10.87 -12.95 -33.49
N TYR A 257 -11.15 -12.01 -32.59
CA TYR A 257 -11.31 -12.28 -31.16
C TYR A 257 -12.76 -12.56 -30.76
N GLY A 258 -13.72 -12.34 -31.66
CA GLY A 258 -15.11 -12.70 -31.42
C GLY A 258 -15.80 -11.91 -30.30
N CYS A 259 -15.37 -10.65 -30.03
CA CYS A 259 -16.03 -9.79 -29.04
C CYS A 259 -17.49 -9.52 -29.47
N GLY A 260 -18.45 -10.24 -28.88
CA GLY A 260 -19.83 -10.33 -29.41
C GLY A 260 -20.60 -9.01 -29.47
N GLU A 261 -20.38 -8.11 -28.51
CA GLU A 261 -21.06 -6.80 -28.48
C GLU A 261 -20.27 -5.68 -29.19
N LEU A 262 -19.05 -5.94 -29.65
CA LEU A 262 -18.18 -4.91 -30.21
C LEU A 262 -18.59 -4.56 -31.65
N THR A 263 -19.16 -3.37 -31.81
CA THR A 263 -19.46 -2.76 -33.12
C THR A 263 -18.58 -1.56 -33.43
N ALA A 264 -17.89 -1.03 -32.41
CA ALA A 264 -16.92 0.05 -32.55
C ALA A 264 -15.71 -0.34 -33.45
N ARG A 265 -15.08 0.65 -34.10
CA ARG A 265 -13.96 0.45 -35.04
C ARG A 265 -12.69 1.21 -34.65
N TYR A 266 -12.28 1.09 -33.39
CA TYR A 266 -11.05 1.72 -32.89
C TYR A 266 -9.82 0.82 -33.11
N GLN A 267 -8.66 1.43 -33.34
CA GLN A 267 -7.38 0.76 -33.67
C GLN A 267 -6.20 1.25 -32.82
N ASP A 268 -6.49 2.00 -31.76
CA ASP A 268 -5.53 2.62 -30.84
C ASP A 268 -5.67 2.06 -29.42
N TRP A 269 -6.17 0.82 -29.30
CA TRP A 269 -6.20 0.07 -28.05
C TRP A 269 -4.78 -0.22 -27.55
N ALA A 270 -4.60 -0.19 -26.24
CA ALA A 270 -3.37 -0.58 -25.57
C ALA A 270 -3.69 -1.41 -24.32
N LEU A 271 -2.70 -2.16 -23.86
CA LEU A 271 -2.74 -2.70 -22.51
C LEU A 271 -2.60 -1.50 -21.53
N PRO A 272 -3.44 -1.38 -20.49
CA PRO A 272 -3.43 -0.23 -19.60
C PRO A 272 -2.13 -0.18 -18.80
N ASN A 273 -1.59 1.00 -18.58
CA ASN A 273 -0.55 1.16 -17.56
C ASN A 273 -1.16 1.02 -16.15
N ARG A 274 -0.29 1.00 -15.12
CA ARG A 274 -0.75 0.83 -13.74
C ARG A 274 -1.77 1.89 -13.30
N HIS A 275 -1.63 3.16 -13.70
CA HIS A 275 -2.56 4.22 -13.31
C HIS A 275 -3.89 4.10 -14.03
N GLU A 276 -3.87 3.83 -15.34
CA GLU A 276 -5.08 3.58 -16.13
C GLU A 276 -5.87 2.42 -15.53
N MET A 277 -5.20 1.30 -15.21
CA MET A 277 -5.86 0.14 -14.62
C MET A 277 -6.43 0.41 -13.23
N ARG A 278 -5.68 1.11 -12.39
CA ARG A 278 -6.10 1.46 -11.03
C ARG A 278 -7.27 2.43 -11.00
N SER A 279 -7.43 3.26 -12.03
CA SER A 279 -8.56 4.17 -12.13
C SER A 279 -9.92 3.44 -12.08
N LEU A 280 -10.02 2.21 -12.61
CA LEU A 280 -11.27 1.44 -12.59
C LEU A 280 -11.71 0.97 -11.20
N ILE A 281 -10.82 1.00 -10.20
CA ILE A 281 -11.06 0.32 -8.94
C ILE A 281 -11.85 1.17 -7.96
N ASP A 282 -12.89 0.56 -7.38
CA ASP A 282 -13.54 1.06 -6.17
C ASP A 282 -12.89 0.40 -4.95
N HIS A 283 -12.07 1.17 -4.22
CA HIS A 283 -11.30 0.71 -3.07
C HIS A 283 -12.14 0.23 -1.88
N ARG A 284 -13.45 0.49 -1.89
CA ARG A 284 -14.39 0.06 -0.83
C ARG A 284 -15.13 -1.23 -1.18
N ARG A 285 -14.88 -1.81 -2.36
CA ARG A 285 -15.56 -3.02 -2.84
C ARG A 285 -14.55 -4.12 -3.14
N ASP A 286 -15.00 -5.35 -2.97
CA ASP A 286 -14.33 -6.57 -3.40
C ASP A 286 -15.32 -7.46 -4.16
N LEU A 287 -14.79 -8.43 -4.90
CA LEU A 287 -15.54 -9.49 -5.59
C LEU A 287 -16.71 -9.00 -6.48
N PRO A 288 -16.49 -8.15 -7.51
CA PRO A 288 -15.23 -7.50 -7.90
C PRO A 288 -15.08 -6.09 -7.28
N ALA A 289 -13.83 -5.61 -7.20
CA ALA A 289 -13.48 -4.26 -6.77
C ALA A 289 -13.77 -3.18 -7.84
N LEU A 290 -14.94 -3.28 -8.49
CA LEU A 290 -15.44 -2.32 -9.47
C LEU A 290 -16.60 -1.52 -8.87
N PRO A 291 -16.88 -0.30 -9.39
CA PRO A 291 -18.07 0.46 -9.00
C PRO A 291 -19.35 -0.37 -9.10
N ALA A 292 -20.31 -0.09 -8.21
CA ALA A 292 -21.65 -0.65 -8.32
C ALA A 292 -22.24 -0.35 -9.71
N ASP A 293 -22.91 -1.33 -10.32
CA ASP A 293 -23.56 -1.20 -11.62
C ASP A 293 -22.62 -0.83 -12.78
N ALA A 294 -21.31 -1.09 -12.64
CA ALA A 294 -20.37 -0.93 -13.75
C ALA A 294 -20.83 -1.79 -14.94
N PRO A 295 -20.99 -1.21 -16.15
CA PRO A 295 -21.61 -1.89 -17.29
C PRO A 295 -20.68 -2.91 -17.98
N PHE A 296 -19.69 -3.43 -17.27
CA PHE A 296 -18.75 -4.44 -17.78
C PHE A 296 -19.36 -5.83 -17.73
N ILE A 297 -19.00 -6.68 -18.69
CA ILE A 297 -19.43 -8.08 -18.76
C ILE A 297 -18.23 -9.01 -18.70
N ASP A 298 -18.44 -10.17 -18.06
CA ASP A 298 -17.47 -11.25 -17.90
C ASP A 298 -16.05 -10.82 -17.48
N PRO A 299 -15.87 -9.96 -16.46
CA PRO A 299 -14.53 -9.60 -16.02
C PRO A 299 -13.80 -10.80 -15.40
N LEU A 300 -12.53 -10.99 -15.78
CA LEU A 300 -11.62 -11.97 -15.24
C LEU A 300 -11.13 -11.56 -13.84
N VAL A 301 -10.65 -12.54 -13.08
CA VAL A 301 -10.19 -12.33 -11.69
C VAL A 301 -8.91 -11.50 -11.60
N ARG A 302 -8.14 -11.39 -12.69
CA ARG A 302 -6.84 -10.71 -12.71
C ARG A 302 -6.41 -10.31 -14.11
N TYR A 303 -5.67 -9.21 -14.19
CA TYR A 303 -5.32 -8.58 -15.45
C TYR A 303 -3.90 -8.00 -15.47
N TRP A 304 -3.21 -8.18 -16.59
CA TRP A 304 -1.93 -7.54 -16.83
C TRP A 304 -2.07 -6.02 -16.99
N THR A 305 -1.05 -5.29 -16.55
CA THR A 305 -0.78 -3.91 -16.96
C THR A 305 0.44 -3.87 -17.90
N ALA A 306 0.59 -2.80 -18.67
CA ALA A 306 1.75 -2.53 -19.52
C ALA A 306 2.99 -2.07 -18.73
N THR A 307 2.86 -1.83 -17.43
CA THR A 307 3.94 -1.33 -16.58
C THR A 307 4.77 -2.50 -16.03
N THR A 308 6.05 -2.53 -16.38
CA THR A 308 7.02 -3.47 -15.79
C THR A 308 7.37 -3.05 -14.36
N ALA A 309 7.63 -3.99 -13.45
CA ALA A 309 8.12 -3.68 -12.11
C ALA A 309 9.65 -3.48 -12.16
N ALA A 310 10.15 -2.25 -12.08
CA ALA A 310 11.59 -1.96 -12.20
C ALA A 310 12.45 -2.68 -11.14
N ALA A 311 11.91 -2.91 -9.92
CA ALA A 311 12.57 -3.70 -8.88
C ALA A 311 12.81 -5.16 -9.28
N ARG A 312 12.01 -5.69 -10.22
CA ARG A 312 12.07 -7.07 -10.70
C ARG A 312 11.68 -7.11 -12.19
N PRO A 313 12.57 -6.75 -13.13
CA PRO A 313 12.21 -6.51 -14.53
C PRO A 313 11.60 -7.71 -15.29
N ALA A 314 11.81 -8.94 -14.78
CA ALA A 314 11.14 -10.16 -15.25
C ALA A 314 9.66 -10.27 -14.78
N ALA A 315 9.14 -9.27 -14.07
CA ALA A 315 7.78 -9.16 -13.60
C ALA A 315 7.10 -7.88 -14.09
N ALA A 316 5.78 -7.92 -14.22
CA ALA A 316 4.94 -6.77 -14.52
C ALA A 316 3.81 -6.65 -13.48
N PHE A 317 3.19 -5.48 -13.39
CA PHE A 317 2.09 -5.29 -12.44
C PHE A 317 0.82 -5.98 -12.94
N VAL A 318 0.13 -6.67 -12.03
CA VAL A 318 -1.15 -7.34 -12.22
C VAL A 318 -2.16 -6.74 -11.26
N LEU A 319 -3.32 -6.37 -11.77
CA LEU A 319 -4.47 -6.05 -10.93
C LEU A 319 -5.20 -7.35 -10.56
N LEU A 320 -5.44 -7.57 -9.27
CA LEU A 320 -6.38 -8.59 -8.79
C LEU A 320 -7.76 -7.96 -8.65
N LEU A 321 -8.69 -8.31 -9.54
CA LEU A 321 -10.02 -7.70 -9.52
C LEU A 321 -10.85 -8.11 -8.30
N GLY A 322 -10.54 -9.29 -7.72
CA GLY A 322 -11.21 -9.77 -6.52
C GLY A 322 -11.00 -8.88 -5.30
N SER A 323 -9.81 -8.30 -5.12
CA SER A 323 -9.49 -7.43 -3.96
C SER A 323 -9.21 -5.98 -4.34
N GLY A 324 -8.87 -5.70 -5.59
CA GLY A 324 -8.37 -4.41 -6.08
C GLY A 324 -6.85 -4.24 -5.93
N GLU A 325 -6.13 -5.23 -5.38
CA GLU A 325 -4.68 -5.15 -5.15
C GLU A 325 -3.88 -5.14 -6.46
N LEU A 326 -2.74 -4.47 -6.43
CA LEU A 326 -1.80 -4.41 -7.55
C LEU A 326 -0.48 -5.07 -7.13
N LEU A 327 -0.13 -6.18 -7.78
CA LEU A 327 1.01 -7.03 -7.41
C LEU A 327 1.98 -7.17 -8.57
N ALA A 328 3.28 -7.30 -8.29
CA ALA A 328 4.27 -7.57 -9.32
C ALA A 328 4.42 -9.09 -9.53
N VAL A 329 4.00 -9.59 -10.69
CA VAL A 329 3.98 -11.02 -11.02
C VAL A 329 4.91 -11.32 -12.19
N ALA A 330 5.59 -12.48 -12.17
CA ALA A 330 6.47 -12.92 -13.25
C ALA A 330 5.76 -12.97 -14.61
N LYS A 331 6.44 -12.47 -15.66
CA LYS A 331 5.88 -12.30 -17.01
C LYS A 331 5.53 -13.62 -17.72
N ASP A 332 6.03 -14.75 -17.20
CA ASP A 332 5.76 -16.11 -17.67
C ASP A 332 4.39 -16.67 -17.24
N ARG A 333 3.63 -15.92 -16.43
CA ARG A 333 2.31 -16.32 -15.96
C ARG A 333 1.20 -15.85 -16.89
N GLU A 334 0.13 -16.62 -16.98
CA GLU A 334 -1.07 -16.21 -17.72
C GLU A 334 -1.97 -15.31 -16.86
N GLN A 335 -2.29 -14.12 -17.37
CA GLN A 335 -3.25 -13.18 -16.77
C GLN A 335 -4.17 -12.63 -17.86
N GLY A 336 -5.31 -12.09 -17.45
CA GLY A 336 -6.28 -11.49 -18.36
C GLY A 336 -5.73 -10.27 -19.10
N ILE A 337 -6.26 -10.02 -20.30
CA ILE A 337 -5.91 -8.87 -21.12
C ILE A 337 -7.14 -7.97 -21.28
N TRP A 338 -7.11 -6.79 -20.66
CA TRP A 338 -8.20 -5.82 -20.76
C TRP A 338 -7.69 -4.54 -21.43
N PRO A 339 -7.97 -4.32 -22.71
CA PRO A 339 -7.44 -3.17 -23.41
C PRO A 339 -8.20 -1.88 -23.07
N VAL A 340 -7.46 -0.78 -23.08
CA VAL A 340 -7.91 0.58 -22.85
C VAL A 340 -7.46 1.50 -23.97
N ARG A 341 -8.15 2.62 -24.16
CA ARG A 341 -7.72 3.74 -25.00
C ARG A 341 -8.15 5.07 -24.39
N PRO A 342 -7.54 6.21 -24.77
CA PRO A 342 -8.09 7.52 -24.44
C PRO A 342 -9.44 7.72 -25.13
N SER A 343 -10.43 8.23 -24.40
CA SER A 343 -11.77 8.52 -24.95
C SER A 343 -11.73 9.52 -26.11
N ALA A 344 -10.82 10.50 -26.03
CA ALA A 344 -10.57 11.50 -27.08
C ALA A 344 -9.61 11.03 -28.20
N GLY A 345 -9.12 9.79 -28.13
CA GLY A 345 -8.04 9.27 -28.99
C GLY A 345 -6.64 9.71 -28.54
N ARG A 346 -5.60 8.96 -28.94
CA ARG A 346 -4.21 9.31 -28.60
C ARG A 346 -3.79 10.62 -29.29
N PRO A 347 -3.21 11.59 -28.56
CA PRO A 347 -2.68 12.80 -29.16
C PRO A 347 -1.53 12.48 -30.13
N ASP A 348 -1.42 13.25 -31.21
CA ASP A 348 -0.30 13.10 -32.14
C ASP A 348 1.03 13.53 -31.51
N ARG A 349 2.15 13.15 -32.13
CA ARG A 349 3.51 13.45 -31.61
C ARG A 349 3.76 14.95 -31.46
N ARG A 350 3.11 15.81 -32.26
CA ARG A 350 3.25 17.27 -32.18
C ARG A 350 2.59 17.82 -30.92
N ARG A 351 1.42 17.30 -30.56
CA ARG A 351 0.70 17.68 -29.34
C ARG A 351 1.41 17.20 -28.08
N ILE A 352 2.02 16.01 -28.10
CA ILE A 352 2.87 15.52 -27.01
C ILE A 352 4.10 16.42 -26.83
N LEU A 353 4.81 16.74 -27.92
CA LEU A 353 5.97 17.64 -27.87
C LEU A 353 5.61 19.04 -27.33
N ALA A 354 4.45 19.56 -27.71
CA ALA A 354 3.95 20.83 -27.18
C ALA A 354 3.65 20.77 -25.67
N GLN A 355 3.11 19.65 -25.17
CA GLN A 355 2.90 19.42 -23.74
C GLN A 355 4.24 19.34 -22.98
N GLU A 356 5.22 18.64 -23.52
CA GLU A 356 6.58 18.53 -22.94
C GLU A 356 7.29 19.88 -22.89
N LEU A 357 7.21 20.68 -23.96
CA LEU A 357 7.74 22.05 -24.01
C LEU A 357 7.05 22.98 -23.00
N THR A 358 5.73 22.87 -22.84
CA THR A 358 4.95 23.71 -21.91
C THR A 358 5.21 23.34 -20.46
N ALA A 359 5.48 22.06 -20.16
CA ALA A 359 5.83 21.57 -18.82
C ALA A 359 7.23 22.01 -18.34
N GLY A 360 7.96 22.80 -19.15
CA GLY A 360 9.30 23.29 -18.78
C GLY A 360 10.38 22.21 -18.85
N ALA A 361 10.11 21.07 -19.50
CA ALA A 361 11.09 20.01 -19.76
C ALA A 361 12.13 20.50 -20.79
N SER A 362 12.97 21.47 -20.40
CA SER A 362 13.93 22.12 -21.29
C SER A 362 15.14 21.22 -21.63
N LYS A 363 15.18 19.99 -21.09
CA LYS A 363 16.20 18.99 -21.35
C LYS A 363 15.64 17.58 -21.24
N ASP A 364 14.89 17.12 -22.25
CA ASP A 364 14.77 15.67 -22.47
C ASP A 364 15.35 15.31 -23.85
N PRO A 365 16.58 14.77 -23.92
CA PRO A 365 17.28 14.49 -25.17
C PRO A 365 16.86 13.15 -25.80
N PHE A 366 15.56 12.82 -25.87
CA PHE A 366 15.06 11.61 -26.55
C PHE A 366 14.39 11.90 -27.89
N LEU A 367 15.07 12.77 -28.67
CA LEU A 367 15.17 12.51 -30.11
C LEU A 367 15.74 11.09 -30.27
N LEU A 368 14.92 10.24 -30.87
CA LEU A 368 15.25 8.92 -31.40
C LEU A 368 16.71 8.81 -31.88
N GLU A 369 17.56 8.17 -31.08
CA GLU A 369 18.67 7.38 -31.62
C GLU A 369 18.39 5.92 -31.28
N ALA A 370 18.41 5.07 -32.31
CA ALA A 370 18.27 3.63 -32.18
C ALA A 370 19.27 3.12 -31.14
N ILE A 371 18.82 2.25 -30.23
CA ILE A 371 19.70 1.57 -29.27
C ILE A 371 20.53 0.52 -30.04
N GLY A 372 21.53 1.02 -30.76
CA GLY A 372 22.62 0.31 -31.39
C GLY A 372 23.92 0.89 -30.84
N GLY A 373 24.11 0.77 -29.54
CA GLY A 373 25.24 1.35 -28.83
C GLY A 373 25.19 0.96 -27.37
N SER A 374 25.62 -0.26 -27.09
CA SER A 374 25.86 -0.76 -25.74
C SER A 374 26.78 0.21 -24.97
N ARG A 375 26.19 1.03 -24.12
CA ARG A 375 26.86 1.49 -22.91
C ARG A 375 26.34 0.63 -21.76
N PRO A 376 27.14 -0.30 -21.21
CA PRO A 376 26.74 -0.99 -20.00
C PRO A 376 26.50 0.05 -18.92
N ILE A 377 25.34 -0.06 -18.26
CA ILE A 377 25.06 0.69 -17.03
C ILE A 377 26.12 0.26 -16.03
N VAL A 378 27.07 1.15 -15.76
CA VAL A 378 28.01 1.02 -14.65
C VAL A 378 27.26 1.50 -13.42
N TRP A 379 26.84 0.57 -12.57
CA TRP A 379 26.44 0.88 -11.19
C TRP A 379 27.67 1.35 -10.41
N PRO A 380 27.70 2.54 -9.78
CA PRO A 380 28.75 2.86 -8.85
C PRO A 380 28.13 3.29 -7.52
N VAL A 381 27.59 2.32 -6.78
CA VAL A 381 27.66 2.35 -5.31
C VAL A 381 28.01 0.92 -4.92
N LYS A 382 29.16 0.71 -4.27
CA LYS A 382 29.43 -0.58 -3.61
C LYS A 382 28.22 -0.92 -2.74
N ARG A 383 27.67 -2.13 -2.79
CA ARG A 383 26.53 -2.51 -1.92
C ARG A 383 26.84 -2.24 -0.46
N PHE A 384 28.08 -2.49 -0.03
CA PHE A 384 28.50 -2.32 1.34
C PHE A 384 29.48 -1.15 1.52
N THR A 385 29.25 -0.36 2.57
CA THR A 385 30.22 0.57 3.15
C THR A 385 30.82 -0.07 4.39
N GLU A 386 32.12 -0.32 4.39
CA GLU A 386 32.86 -0.87 5.54
C GLU A 386 33.20 0.23 6.54
N HIS A 387 32.99 -0.05 7.83
CA HIS A 387 33.20 0.92 8.92
C HIS A 387 34.54 0.80 9.64
N GLY A 388 35.33 -0.22 9.30
CA GLY A 388 36.63 -0.50 9.93
C GLY A 388 36.55 -1.07 11.34
N ASP A 389 35.34 -1.34 11.84
CA ASP A 389 35.06 -1.97 13.14
C ASP A 389 34.57 -3.44 12.99
N GLY A 390 34.80 -4.04 11.82
CA GLY A 390 34.31 -5.37 11.47
C GLY A 390 32.83 -5.42 11.09
N THR A 391 32.19 -4.28 10.83
CA THR A 391 30.83 -4.20 10.29
C THR A 391 30.78 -3.54 8.91
N VAL A 392 29.72 -3.85 8.17
CA VAL A 392 29.38 -3.20 6.90
C VAL A 392 27.95 -2.71 6.94
N THR A 393 27.69 -1.52 6.38
CA THR A 393 26.33 -1.06 6.11
C THR A 393 25.98 -1.31 4.66
N ASP A 394 24.84 -1.93 4.45
CA ASP A 394 24.20 -2.02 3.16
C ASP A 394 23.68 -0.62 2.74
N ASN A 395 24.23 -0.06 1.67
CA ASN A 395 23.90 1.28 1.17
C ASN A 395 22.50 1.38 0.54
N ILE A 396 21.82 0.25 0.29
CA ILE A 396 20.47 0.20 -0.25
C ILE A 396 19.43 0.09 0.87
N SER A 397 19.60 -0.87 1.78
CA SER A 397 18.65 -1.08 2.89
C SER A 397 18.94 -0.23 4.13
N GLY A 398 20.16 0.32 4.26
CA GLY A 398 20.65 0.99 5.46
C GLY A 398 20.97 0.05 6.63
N LEU A 399 20.75 -1.27 6.47
CA LEU A 399 20.99 -2.25 7.53
C LEU A 399 22.48 -2.51 7.73
N MET A 400 22.86 -2.75 8.98
CA MET A 400 24.24 -3.06 9.34
C MET A 400 24.40 -4.57 9.54
N TRP A 401 25.41 -5.13 8.89
CA TRP A 401 25.76 -6.54 8.91
C TRP A 401 27.13 -6.75 9.54
N LEU A 402 27.33 -7.93 10.12
CA LEU A 402 28.66 -8.37 10.49
C LEU A 402 29.45 -8.58 9.19
N ASN A 403 30.65 -7.98 9.07
CA ASN A 403 31.38 -8.03 7.79
C ASN A 403 31.84 -9.46 7.46
N ASP A 404 32.26 -10.21 8.48
CA ASP A 404 32.73 -11.59 8.35
C ASP A 404 31.57 -12.58 8.41
N GLY A 405 31.23 -13.20 7.27
CA GLY A 405 30.18 -14.23 7.17
C GLY A 405 30.60 -15.63 7.62
N ALA A 406 31.86 -15.81 8.03
CA ALA A 406 32.44 -17.04 8.58
C ALA A 406 32.80 -16.90 10.08
N CYS A 407 32.41 -15.79 10.72
CA CYS A 407 32.67 -15.48 12.12
C CYS A 407 32.25 -16.58 13.10
N PHE A 408 31.19 -17.32 12.73
CA PHE A 408 30.63 -18.40 13.52
C PHE A 408 30.82 -19.73 12.79
N LEU A 409 31.14 -20.77 13.55
CA LEU A 409 30.99 -22.13 13.07
C LEU A 409 29.50 -22.40 12.76
N PRO A 410 29.18 -23.36 11.88
CA PRO A 410 27.81 -23.80 11.70
C PRO A 410 27.18 -24.24 13.02
N GLU A 411 25.97 -23.77 13.31
CA GLU A 411 25.26 -23.99 14.57
C GLU A 411 23.85 -24.52 14.33
N THR A 412 23.27 -25.19 15.32
CA THR A 412 21.83 -25.49 15.31
C THR A 412 21.00 -24.22 15.32
N TRP A 413 19.74 -24.29 14.91
CA TRP A 413 18.90 -23.09 14.82
C TRP A 413 18.72 -22.40 16.17
N GLU A 414 18.52 -23.16 17.26
CA GLU A 414 18.47 -22.62 18.62
C GLU A 414 19.83 -22.03 19.05
N ASN A 415 20.94 -22.72 18.78
CA ASN A 415 22.27 -22.22 19.14
C ASN A 415 22.65 -20.98 18.33
N ALA A 416 22.20 -20.85 17.08
CA ALA A 416 22.43 -19.68 16.26
C ALA A 416 21.87 -18.40 16.92
N GLY A 417 20.69 -18.50 17.54
CA GLY A 417 20.14 -17.43 18.37
C GLY A 417 21.03 -17.13 19.59
N MET A 418 21.47 -18.17 20.31
CA MET A 418 22.34 -18.02 21.49
C MET A 418 23.70 -17.40 21.16
N VAL A 419 24.33 -17.77 20.05
CA VAL A 419 25.62 -17.21 19.62
C VAL A 419 25.48 -15.73 19.28
N VAL A 420 24.35 -15.31 18.71
CA VAL A 420 24.02 -13.90 18.50
C VAL A 420 23.79 -13.17 19.82
N GLU A 421 23.16 -13.79 20.82
CA GLU A 421 23.05 -13.22 22.18
C GLU A 421 24.42 -13.06 22.86
N VAL A 422 25.34 -14.01 22.64
CA VAL A 422 26.73 -13.88 23.10
C VAL A 422 27.45 -12.75 22.37
N LEU A 423 27.18 -12.54 21.08
CA LEU A 423 27.73 -11.40 20.32
C LEU A 423 27.29 -10.07 20.92
N ASN A 424 26.03 -9.98 21.36
CA ASN A 424 25.47 -8.78 22.00
C ASN A 424 26.02 -8.51 23.40
N SER A 425 26.28 -9.57 24.18
CA SER A 425 26.59 -9.45 25.61
C SER A 425 28.07 -9.62 25.96
N SER A 426 28.83 -10.37 25.16
CA SER A 426 30.22 -10.74 25.43
C SER A 426 30.98 -11.11 24.14
N PRO A 427 31.12 -10.17 23.18
CA PRO A 427 31.73 -10.45 21.88
C PRO A 427 33.19 -10.94 21.97
N ASP A 428 33.92 -10.57 23.03
CA ASP A 428 35.30 -11.01 23.28
C ASP A 428 35.44 -12.53 23.50
N ARG A 429 34.32 -13.26 23.71
CA ARG A 429 34.31 -14.73 23.82
C ARG A 429 34.22 -15.44 22.47
N LEU A 430 33.96 -14.72 21.39
CA LEU A 430 33.75 -15.26 20.05
C LEU A 430 35.02 -15.13 19.21
N GLN A 431 35.22 -16.02 18.24
CA GLN A 431 36.39 -16.01 17.34
C GLN A 431 36.28 -14.98 16.20
N CYS A 432 35.62 -13.85 16.48
CA CYS A 432 35.36 -12.78 15.52
C CYS A 432 36.47 -11.73 15.55
N ALA A 433 37.68 -12.10 15.12
CA ALA A 433 38.90 -11.29 15.33
C ALA A 433 38.87 -9.90 14.68
N ALA A 434 38.05 -9.70 13.64
CA ALA A 434 37.89 -8.41 12.96
C ALA A 434 36.82 -7.50 13.60
N TYR A 435 35.98 -8.02 14.50
CA TYR A 435 34.84 -7.28 15.06
C TYR A 435 35.24 -6.44 16.28
N GLN A 436 35.10 -5.12 16.16
CA GLN A 436 35.39 -4.12 17.19
C GLN A 436 34.18 -3.22 17.53
N GLY A 437 33.07 -3.33 16.79
CA GLY A 437 31.91 -2.42 16.88
C GLY A 437 31.10 -2.46 18.18
N ARG A 438 31.22 -3.51 19.02
CA ARG A 438 30.59 -3.67 20.35
C ARG A 438 29.12 -3.23 20.44
N TYR A 439 28.32 -3.58 19.44
CA TYR A 439 26.87 -3.35 19.41
C TYR A 439 26.11 -4.47 20.15
N ALA A 440 24.93 -4.17 20.69
CA ALA A 440 24.18 -5.05 21.60
C ALA A 440 22.80 -5.49 21.05
N ASP A 441 22.53 -5.20 19.79
CA ASP A 441 21.26 -5.31 19.07
C ASP A 441 21.36 -6.17 17.80
N TRP A 442 22.33 -7.09 17.75
CA TRP A 442 22.42 -8.10 16.70
C TRP A 442 21.28 -9.10 16.81
N GLN A 443 20.78 -9.53 15.66
CA GLN A 443 19.77 -10.57 15.54
C GLN A 443 20.02 -11.45 14.31
N LEU A 444 19.42 -12.64 14.30
CA LEU A 444 19.28 -13.41 13.07
C LEU A 444 18.41 -12.64 12.07
N PRO A 445 18.78 -12.61 10.78
CA PRO A 445 17.99 -11.94 9.76
C PRO A 445 16.68 -12.69 9.51
N GLU A 446 15.66 -11.95 9.13
CA GLU A 446 14.44 -12.54 8.55
C GLU A 446 14.68 -12.94 7.10
N MET A 447 13.92 -13.91 6.60
CA MET A 447 13.97 -14.35 5.21
C MET A 447 13.73 -13.21 4.22
N ALA A 448 12.85 -12.27 4.58
CA ALA A 448 12.59 -11.07 3.78
C ALA A 448 13.86 -10.22 3.62
N VAL A 449 14.58 -9.99 4.72
CA VAL A 449 15.82 -9.18 4.77
C VAL A 449 16.92 -9.81 3.91
N LEU A 450 17.15 -11.13 4.02
CA LEU A 450 18.16 -11.79 3.18
C LEU A 450 17.75 -11.82 1.70
N ARG A 451 16.46 -11.98 1.38
CA ARG A 451 16.01 -11.94 -0.03
C ARG A 451 16.20 -10.56 -0.65
N GLU A 452 15.96 -9.50 0.11
CA GLU A 452 16.21 -8.12 -0.32
C GLU A 452 17.71 -7.86 -0.52
N LEU A 453 18.56 -8.39 0.38
CA LEU A 453 20.01 -8.29 0.24
C LEU A 453 20.51 -8.90 -1.07
N LEU A 454 19.92 -10.03 -1.48
CA LEU A 454 20.30 -10.76 -2.70
C LEU A 454 19.63 -10.22 -3.97
N GLN A 455 18.74 -9.24 -3.87
CA GLN A 455 18.04 -8.69 -5.03
C GLN A 455 19.00 -7.93 -5.94
N GLY A 456 19.10 -8.37 -7.20
CA GLY A 456 20.04 -7.81 -8.18
C GLY A 456 21.44 -8.44 -8.14
N ALA A 457 21.67 -9.46 -7.31
CA ALA A 457 22.92 -10.20 -7.31
C ALA A 457 23.19 -10.87 -8.67
N GLN A 458 24.41 -10.71 -9.19
CA GLN A 458 24.83 -11.32 -10.45
C GLN A 458 25.69 -12.56 -10.18
N GLY A 459 25.28 -13.71 -10.72
CA GLY A 459 26.01 -14.97 -10.53
C GLY A 459 25.78 -15.58 -9.14
N VAL A 460 26.82 -16.16 -8.55
CA VAL A 460 26.74 -16.82 -7.22
C VAL A 460 26.58 -15.74 -6.14
N PRO A 461 25.50 -15.74 -5.34
CA PRO A 461 25.21 -14.69 -4.36
C PRO A 461 26.36 -14.42 -3.37
N ALA A 462 26.98 -15.46 -2.81
CA ALA A 462 28.13 -15.30 -1.92
C ALA A 462 29.32 -14.59 -2.59
N ALA A 463 29.67 -14.98 -3.82
CA ALA A 463 30.75 -14.36 -4.58
C ALA A 463 30.41 -12.91 -4.97
N TRP A 464 29.14 -12.65 -5.31
CA TRP A 464 28.66 -11.32 -5.58
C TRP A 464 28.77 -10.43 -4.35
N LEU A 465 28.25 -10.85 -3.19
CA LEU A 465 28.33 -10.10 -1.92
C LEU A 465 29.77 -9.76 -1.55
N GLN A 466 30.70 -10.71 -1.73
CA GLN A 466 32.13 -10.47 -1.52
C GLN A 466 32.68 -9.39 -2.46
N SER A 467 32.32 -9.43 -3.75
CA SER A 467 32.71 -8.38 -4.69
C SER A 467 32.19 -6.99 -4.32
N GLN A 468 31.13 -6.93 -3.50
CA GLN A 468 30.51 -5.69 -3.05
C GLN A 468 31.03 -5.16 -1.71
N GLY A 469 31.92 -5.90 -1.03
CA GLY A 469 32.59 -5.45 0.19
C GLY A 469 32.33 -6.26 1.45
N ALA A 470 31.50 -7.32 1.41
CA ALA A 470 31.39 -8.26 2.52
C ALA A 470 32.59 -9.23 2.55
N ALA A 471 33.02 -9.66 3.72
CA ALA A 471 34.15 -10.59 3.87
C ALA A 471 33.67 -12.02 4.17
N ASP A 472 34.38 -13.01 3.62
CA ASP A 472 34.26 -14.42 4.01
C ASP A 472 32.82 -15.00 3.96
N ILE A 473 31.97 -14.50 3.05
CA ILE A 473 30.63 -15.05 2.82
C ILE A 473 30.76 -16.40 2.13
N ILE A 474 30.29 -17.47 2.79
CA ILE A 474 30.41 -18.84 2.30
C ILE A 474 29.22 -19.16 1.37
N ASP A 475 29.43 -19.93 0.30
CA ASP A 475 28.38 -20.33 -0.65
C ASP A 475 27.51 -21.50 -0.13
N ARG A 476 27.00 -21.37 1.10
CA ARG A 476 26.27 -22.41 1.84
C ARG A 476 24.95 -21.90 2.41
N ASP A 477 24.25 -22.76 3.13
CA ASP A 477 22.98 -22.45 3.79
C ASP A 477 23.22 -21.65 5.08
N TYR A 478 22.49 -20.55 5.21
CA TYR A 478 22.50 -19.66 6.37
C TYR A 478 21.13 -19.64 7.05
N TRP A 479 21.12 -19.77 8.36
CA TRP A 479 19.89 -19.70 9.15
C TRP A 479 19.22 -18.32 9.06
N VAL A 480 17.89 -18.32 8.98
CA VAL A 480 17.06 -17.14 9.22
C VAL A 480 16.22 -17.32 10.49
N ARG A 481 15.70 -16.21 11.02
CA ARG A 481 14.85 -16.21 12.22
C ARG A 481 13.50 -16.89 12.00
N ASP A 482 13.05 -17.02 10.76
CA ASP A 482 11.75 -17.60 10.44
C ASP A 482 11.69 -19.10 10.76
N SER A 483 10.82 -19.47 11.70
CA SER A 483 10.47 -20.87 11.93
C SER A 483 9.51 -21.38 10.85
N ASN A 484 9.44 -22.70 10.65
CA ASN A 484 8.47 -23.25 9.71
C ASN A 484 7.05 -23.27 10.34
N PRO A 485 6.05 -22.62 9.71
CA PRO A 485 4.71 -22.49 10.30
C PRO A 485 3.90 -23.80 10.30
N VAL A 486 4.31 -24.79 9.49
CA VAL A 486 3.65 -26.09 9.37
C VAL A 486 4.34 -27.17 10.22
N ASN A 487 5.65 -27.04 10.44
CA ASN A 487 6.44 -28.02 11.17
C ASN A 487 7.37 -27.36 12.20
N LEU A 488 6.98 -27.42 13.48
CA LEU A 488 7.67 -26.75 14.59
C LEU A 488 9.12 -27.23 14.84
N TYR A 489 9.52 -28.38 14.29
CA TYR A 489 10.89 -28.90 14.35
C TYR A 489 11.80 -28.38 13.24
N PHE A 490 11.28 -27.56 12.33
CA PHE A 490 12.01 -27.05 11.18
C PHE A 490 12.09 -25.52 11.22
N ALA A 491 13.14 -25.01 10.59
CA ALA A 491 13.34 -23.59 10.37
C ALA A 491 13.80 -23.33 8.94
N TRP A 492 13.59 -22.09 8.50
CA TRP A 492 14.03 -21.66 7.18
C TRP A 492 15.51 -21.27 7.19
N ALA A 493 16.14 -21.48 6.04
CA ALA A 493 17.50 -21.04 5.73
C ALA A 493 17.53 -20.52 4.29
N ILE A 494 18.52 -19.71 3.93
CA ILE A 494 18.77 -19.32 2.55
C ILE A 494 20.10 -19.87 2.07
N ASN A 495 20.12 -20.39 0.85
CA ASN A 495 21.32 -20.93 0.25
C ASN A 495 22.06 -19.83 -0.52
N LEU A 496 23.26 -19.44 -0.11
CA LEU A 496 24.03 -18.37 -0.77
C LEU A 496 24.81 -18.82 -2.01
N ARG A 497 24.61 -20.07 -2.47
CA ARG A 497 25.10 -20.52 -3.78
C ARG A 497 24.13 -20.17 -4.90
N ASP A 498 22.83 -20.26 -4.64
CA ASP A 498 21.77 -20.10 -5.66
C ASP A 498 20.66 -19.12 -5.25
N GLY A 499 20.68 -18.59 -4.03
CA GLY A 499 19.71 -17.62 -3.50
C GLY A 499 18.36 -18.24 -3.10
N THR A 500 18.26 -19.58 -3.07
CA THR A 500 16.98 -20.25 -2.82
C THR A 500 16.70 -20.42 -1.33
N PRO A 501 15.46 -20.18 -0.86
CA PRO A 501 15.05 -20.53 0.49
C PRO A 501 14.91 -22.04 0.62
N ARG A 502 15.34 -22.58 1.75
CA ARG A 502 15.31 -24.01 2.07
C ARG A 502 14.82 -24.21 3.50
N ASN A 503 14.30 -25.39 3.76
CA ASN A 503 13.70 -25.74 5.04
C ASN A 503 14.47 -26.92 5.64
N TYR A 504 14.98 -26.76 6.86
CA TYR A 504 15.82 -27.76 7.51
C TYR A 504 15.33 -28.06 8.93
N PRO A 505 15.55 -29.28 9.45
CA PRO A 505 15.34 -29.56 10.87
C PRO A 505 16.23 -28.63 11.70
N LYS A 506 15.69 -28.07 12.79
CA LYS A 506 16.41 -27.14 13.68
C LYS A 506 17.68 -27.73 14.30
N SER A 507 17.76 -29.06 14.37
CA SER A 507 18.93 -29.80 14.83
C SER A 507 20.09 -29.84 13.83
N PHE A 508 19.96 -29.29 12.63
CA PHE A 508 21.05 -29.23 11.64
C PHE A 508 21.97 -28.05 11.95
N GLU A 509 23.26 -28.22 11.71
CA GLU A 509 24.25 -27.15 11.88
C GLU A 509 24.42 -26.38 10.56
N LEU A 510 23.94 -25.13 10.51
CA LEU A 510 24.05 -24.23 9.34
C LEU A 510 24.74 -22.92 9.73
N HIS A 511 25.16 -22.13 8.73
CA HIS A 511 25.92 -20.91 8.97
C HIS A 511 25.04 -19.80 9.56
N VAL A 512 25.68 -18.87 10.26
CA VAL A 512 25.01 -17.77 10.96
C VAL A 512 25.57 -16.46 10.43
N TRP A 513 24.69 -15.55 10.00
CA TRP A 513 25.10 -14.22 9.56
C TRP A 513 24.18 -13.13 10.13
N PRO A 514 24.60 -12.47 11.23
CA PRO A 514 23.73 -11.55 11.96
C PRO A 514 23.57 -10.18 11.29
N VAL A 515 22.43 -9.55 11.54
CA VAL A 515 22.07 -8.20 11.10
C VAL A 515 21.60 -7.37 12.29
N ARG A 516 21.77 -6.04 12.23
CA ARG A 516 21.19 -5.07 13.16
C ARG A 516 20.00 -4.38 12.52
N LEU A 517 18.85 -4.41 13.19
CA LEU A 517 17.66 -3.62 12.82
C LEU A 517 17.53 -2.43 13.77
N PRO A 518 16.97 -1.27 13.35
CA PRO A 518 16.54 -0.24 14.29
C PRO A 518 15.48 -0.81 15.25
N GLU A 519 15.62 -0.48 16.55
CA GLU A 519 14.91 -1.09 17.70
C GLU A 519 13.45 -1.51 17.43
N ALA A 520 13.16 -2.79 17.69
CA ALA A 520 11.81 -3.25 17.95
C ALA A 520 11.42 -2.91 19.40
N PRO A 521 10.18 -2.44 19.67
CA PRO A 521 9.73 -2.22 21.04
C PRO A 521 9.63 -3.55 21.81
N ALA A 522 9.94 -3.48 23.11
CA ALA A 522 9.93 -4.61 24.03
C ALA A 522 8.59 -5.39 24.02
N ALA A 523 8.68 -6.72 24.22
CA ALA A 523 7.54 -7.63 24.27
C ALA A 523 6.49 -7.19 25.31
N VAL A 524 5.25 -6.95 24.88
CA VAL A 524 4.13 -6.57 25.75
C VAL A 524 3.32 -7.81 26.12
N SER A 525 2.81 -7.83 27.36
CA SER A 525 1.85 -8.84 27.82
C SER A 525 0.60 -8.89 26.91
N PRO A 526 -0.02 -10.06 26.70
CA PRO A 526 -1.22 -10.18 25.88
C PRO A 526 -2.36 -9.36 26.47
N ALA A 527 -2.76 -8.28 25.78
CA ALA A 527 -3.92 -7.48 26.17
C ALA A 527 -5.12 -7.85 25.29
N PRO A 528 -6.28 -8.23 25.87
CA PRO A 528 -7.50 -8.39 25.10
C PRO A 528 -7.90 -7.03 24.53
N LEU A 529 -8.41 -7.05 23.32
CA LEU A 529 -8.86 -5.90 22.56
C LEU A 529 -10.31 -6.12 22.15
N LEU A 530 -11.13 -5.09 22.26
CA LEU A 530 -12.51 -5.09 21.78
C LEU A 530 -12.72 -3.87 20.88
N LEU A 531 -13.15 -4.12 19.65
CA LEU A 531 -13.38 -3.15 18.60
C LEU A 531 -14.86 -3.11 18.22
N ALA A 532 -15.40 -1.92 17.97
CA ALA A 532 -16.67 -1.75 17.28
C ALA A 532 -16.43 -0.98 15.99
N ASN A 533 -16.84 -1.56 14.85
CA ASN A 533 -16.64 -0.97 13.52
C ASN A 533 -15.18 -0.52 13.23
N GLY A 534 -14.20 -1.14 13.90
CA GLY A 534 -12.78 -0.80 13.78
C GLY A 534 -12.27 0.33 14.70
N GLU A 535 -13.10 0.83 15.62
CA GLU A 535 -12.73 1.82 16.65
C GLU A 535 -12.46 1.17 18.02
N GLU A 536 -11.45 1.69 18.72
CA GLU A 536 -11.11 1.35 20.12
C GLU A 536 -11.66 2.41 21.08
N GLY A 537 -12.07 2.00 22.29
CA GLY A 537 -12.53 2.91 23.33
C GLY A 537 -14.00 3.32 23.24
N GLY A 538 -14.41 4.03 22.18
CA GLY A 538 -15.76 4.59 22.07
C GLY A 538 -16.24 4.79 20.64
N LEU A 539 -17.48 4.40 20.33
CA LEU A 539 -18.11 4.55 19.01
C LEU A 539 -19.47 5.26 19.10
N LEU A 540 -19.70 6.26 18.25
CA LEU A 540 -21.02 6.91 18.09
C LEU A 540 -21.76 6.33 16.87
N LEU A 541 -22.91 5.70 17.09
CA LEU A 541 -23.76 5.12 16.04
C LEU A 541 -25.11 5.81 15.94
N LYS A 542 -25.60 6.02 14.70
CA LYS A 542 -27.00 6.39 14.48
C LYS A 542 -27.87 5.14 14.51
N LYS A 543 -29.07 5.23 15.11
CA LYS A 543 -30.03 4.11 15.14
C LYS A 543 -30.30 3.58 13.73
N GLY A 544 -30.12 2.27 13.52
CA GLY A 544 -30.28 1.59 12.22
C GLY A 544 -28.97 1.38 11.45
N ASN A 545 -27.83 1.88 11.96
CA ASN A 545 -26.52 1.54 11.42
C ASN A 545 -26.02 0.19 11.97
N GLU A 546 -25.28 -0.56 11.16
CA GLU A 546 -24.72 -1.85 11.57
C GLU A 546 -23.65 -1.69 12.66
N LEU A 547 -23.72 -2.53 13.71
CA LEU A 547 -22.70 -2.65 14.75
C LEU A 547 -21.95 -3.98 14.58
N LEU A 548 -20.68 -3.88 14.23
CA LEU A 548 -19.75 -4.99 14.07
C LEU A 548 -18.81 -5.01 15.27
N LEU A 549 -18.85 -6.09 16.05
CA LEU A 549 -17.95 -6.26 17.20
C LEU A 549 -16.89 -7.29 16.86
N SER A 550 -15.63 -6.95 17.14
CA SER A 550 -14.50 -7.87 17.04
C SER A 550 -13.69 -7.86 18.33
N ALA A 551 -13.29 -9.04 18.77
CA ALA A 551 -12.52 -9.23 19.99
C ALA A 551 -11.25 -10.02 19.67
N ALA A 552 -10.10 -9.54 20.13
CA ALA A 552 -8.79 -10.09 19.79
C ALA A 552 -7.83 -10.03 20.99
N VAL A 553 -6.65 -10.64 20.85
CA VAL A 553 -5.54 -10.44 21.79
C VAL A 553 -4.41 -9.77 21.01
N SER A 554 -4.02 -8.57 21.44
CA SER A 554 -3.21 -7.66 20.63
C SER A 554 -1.77 -8.12 20.38
N GLN A 555 -1.27 -9.10 21.15
CA GLN A 555 0.10 -9.60 21.01
C GLN A 555 0.21 -11.08 21.36
N VAL A 556 0.05 -11.95 20.35
CA VAL A 556 0.58 -13.30 20.47
C VAL A 556 1.22 -13.76 19.17
N SER A 557 2.40 -14.38 19.30
CA SER A 557 3.18 -14.96 18.21
C SER A 557 2.62 -16.30 17.69
N GLY A 558 1.39 -16.66 18.08
CA GLY A 558 0.72 -17.92 17.74
C GLY A 558 -0.64 -18.07 18.44
N ALA A 559 -1.44 -19.04 17.99
CA ALA A 559 -2.77 -19.29 18.54
C ALA A 559 -2.73 -19.69 20.03
N VAL A 560 -3.48 -19.00 20.89
CA VAL A 560 -3.57 -19.31 22.33
C VAL A 560 -4.87 -20.03 22.63
N PRO A 561 -4.83 -21.27 23.17
CA PRO A 561 -6.00 -21.90 23.75
C PRO A 561 -6.46 -21.07 24.96
N ALA A 562 -7.65 -20.48 24.87
CA ALA A 562 -8.20 -19.65 25.93
C ALA A 562 -9.69 -19.92 26.12
N LEU A 563 -10.16 -19.61 27.32
CA LEU A 563 -11.58 -19.46 27.62
C LEU A 563 -11.94 -17.98 27.50
N PHE A 564 -13.03 -17.62 26.82
CA PHE A 564 -13.43 -16.22 26.70
C PHE A 564 -14.95 -16.04 26.79
N ARG A 565 -15.40 -14.79 27.00
CA ARG A 565 -16.83 -14.40 26.90
C ARG A 565 -16.97 -12.92 26.50
N ILE A 566 -18.11 -12.60 25.88
CA ILE A 566 -18.51 -11.25 25.48
C ILE A 566 -19.88 -10.93 26.07
N TRP A 567 -20.04 -9.73 26.63
CA TRP A 567 -21.33 -9.22 27.11
C TRP A 567 -21.44 -7.71 26.93
N TYR A 568 -22.65 -7.17 27.05
CA TYR A 568 -22.85 -5.72 27.17
C TYR A 568 -23.76 -5.35 28.33
N VAL A 569 -23.64 -4.11 28.79
CA VAL A 569 -24.55 -3.44 29.71
C VAL A 569 -25.33 -2.40 28.92
N ASP A 570 -26.66 -2.48 28.97
CA ASP A 570 -27.54 -1.52 28.30
C ASP A 570 -27.70 -0.21 29.11
N PRO A 571 -28.31 0.86 28.55
CA PRO A 571 -28.50 2.13 29.25
C PRO A 571 -29.33 2.03 30.55
N ALA A 572 -30.10 0.93 30.72
CA ALA A 572 -30.88 0.65 31.92
C ALA A 572 -30.11 -0.22 32.94
N GLY A 573 -28.82 -0.50 32.69
CA GLY A 573 -27.96 -1.29 33.55
C GLY A 573 -28.16 -2.80 33.43
N ARG A 574 -28.91 -3.29 32.43
CA ARG A 574 -29.17 -4.73 32.25
C ARG A 574 -28.05 -5.36 31.43
N GLN A 575 -27.56 -6.50 31.91
CA GLN A 575 -26.54 -7.28 31.23
C GLN A 575 -27.14 -8.23 30.19
N ARG A 576 -26.48 -8.33 29.04
CA ARG A 576 -26.81 -9.27 27.97
C ARG A 576 -25.55 -9.99 27.52
N TRP A 577 -25.61 -11.32 27.50
CA TRP A 577 -24.49 -12.20 27.23
C TRP A 577 -24.62 -12.80 25.83
N LEU A 578 -23.50 -12.90 25.11
CA LEU A 578 -23.47 -13.50 23.78
C LEU A 578 -23.42 -15.04 23.90
N THR A 579 -24.37 -15.73 23.27
CA THR A 579 -24.42 -17.21 23.20
C THR A 579 -23.68 -17.76 21.98
N SER A 580 -23.30 -19.04 22.04
CA SER A 580 -22.51 -19.69 20.98
C SER A 580 -23.20 -19.80 19.62
N GLN A 581 -24.49 -19.52 19.59
CA GLN A 581 -25.29 -19.44 18.37
C GLN A 581 -25.38 -18.01 17.83
N GLY A 582 -24.63 -17.05 18.40
CA GLY A 582 -24.63 -15.65 17.96
C GLY A 582 -25.89 -14.88 18.36
N SER A 583 -26.53 -15.22 19.48
CA SER A 583 -27.71 -14.51 20.00
C SER A 583 -27.48 -13.96 21.40
N TRP A 584 -28.16 -12.87 21.77
CA TRP A 584 -28.06 -12.24 23.09
C TRP A 584 -29.08 -12.80 24.08
N THR A 585 -28.62 -13.15 25.28
CA THR A 585 -29.47 -13.69 26.35
C THR A 585 -29.31 -12.89 27.64
N SER A 586 -30.33 -12.93 28.50
CA SER A 586 -30.26 -12.37 29.86
C SER A 586 -29.66 -13.34 30.88
N MET A 587 -29.45 -14.61 30.51
CA MET A 587 -28.76 -15.59 31.34
C MET A 587 -27.26 -15.55 31.03
N GLU A 588 -26.42 -15.69 32.05
CA GLU A 588 -24.97 -15.74 31.84
C GLU A 588 -24.61 -16.93 30.93
N SER A 589 -23.87 -16.66 29.86
CA SER A 589 -23.48 -17.69 28.87
C SER A 589 -22.25 -18.46 29.35
N GLU A 590 -22.14 -19.74 28.94
CA GLU A 590 -20.96 -20.56 29.20
C GLU A 590 -19.69 -19.97 28.55
N LEU A 591 -18.52 -20.29 29.13
CA LEU A 591 -17.20 -19.90 28.63
C LEU A 591 -16.91 -20.59 27.30
N TYR A 592 -16.54 -19.80 26.29
CA TYR A 592 -16.17 -20.30 24.97
C TYR A 592 -14.78 -20.92 25.03
N ARG A 593 -14.63 -22.16 24.57
CA ARG A 593 -13.33 -22.80 24.38
C ARG A 593 -12.91 -22.66 22.92
N GLY A 594 -11.81 -21.94 22.68
CA GLY A 594 -11.29 -21.76 21.33
C GLY A 594 -9.82 -21.34 21.32
N ASN A 595 -9.22 -21.38 20.13
CA ASN A 595 -7.94 -20.72 19.88
C ASN A 595 -8.25 -19.26 19.56
N LEU A 596 -7.75 -18.31 20.36
CA LEU A 596 -7.84 -16.89 19.99
C LEU A 596 -6.77 -16.63 18.91
N PHE A 597 -7.22 -16.19 17.73
CA PHE A 597 -6.41 -15.94 16.54
C PHE A 597 -5.93 -14.48 16.46
N LEU A 598 -4.90 -14.24 15.64
CA LEU A 598 -4.68 -12.92 15.04
C LEU A 598 -5.91 -12.55 14.19
N LEU A 599 -6.30 -11.28 14.21
CA LEU A 599 -7.54 -10.69 13.65
C LEU A 599 -7.88 -11.06 12.19
N GLU A 600 -6.98 -11.71 11.46
CA GLU A 600 -7.09 -11.95 10.02
C GLU A 600 -8.12 -13.04 9.65
N GLU A 601 -8.52 -13.95 10.55
CA GLU A 601 -9.33 -15.13 10.15
C GLU A 601 -10.47 -15.65 11.07
N SER A 602 -11.04 -14.93 12.06
CA SER A 602 -12.23 -15.46 12.80
C SER A 602 -13.00 -14.48 13.71
N PRO A 603 -14.25 -14.82 14.12
CA PRO A 603 -15.54 -14.55 13.48
C PRO A 603 -16.20 -13.23 13.92
N VAL A 604 -17.00 -12.64 13.04
CA VAL A 604 -17.76 -11.40 13.24
C VAL A 604 -19.09 -11.70 13.94
N PHE A 605 -19.35 -11.10 15.11
CA PHE A 605 -20.73 -10.95 15.57
C PHE A 605 -21.38 -9.85 14.73
N ARG A 606 -22.47 -10.21 14.05
CA ARG A 606 -23.27 -9.31 13.21
C ARG A 606 -24.61 -9.10 13.92
N GLY A 607 -24.78 -7.96 14.57
CA GLY A 607 -26.03 -7.57 15.21
C GLY A 607 -26.53 -6.27 14.63
N ASP A 608 -27.78 -6.25 14.20
CA ASP A 608 -28.45 -5.01 13.80
C ASP A 608 -28.72 -4.15 15.05
N THR A 609 -28.40 -2.85 15.00
CA THR A 609 -28.77 -1.90 16.06
C THR A 609 -30.25 -1.52 16.02
N ALA A 610 -31.02 -2.02 15.06
CA ALA A 610 -32.47 -1.81 14.96
C ALA A 610 -33.22 -2.17 16.25
N GLU A 611 -32.73 -3.15 17.01
CA GLU A 611 -33.29 -3.56 18.31
C GLU A 611 -32.71 -2.80 19.51
N LEU A 612 -31.63 -2.03 19.33
CA LEU A 612 -31.02 -1.22 20.39
C LEU A 612 -31.75 0.13 20.53
N ALA A 613 -32.13 0.45 21.75
CA ALA A 613 -32.70 1.75 22.08
C ALA A 613 -31.59 2.82 22.05
N PRO A 614 -31.91 4.09 21.78
CA PRO A 614 -30.94 5.17 21.94
C PRO A 614 -30.37 5.22 23.36
N GLY A 615 -29.07 5.41 23.49
CA GLY A 615 -28.36 5.47 24.77
C GLY A 615 -26.96 4.88 24.72
N ASP A 616 -26.29 4.90 25.87
CA ASP A 616 -24.92 4.42 26.04
C ASP A 616 -24.88 2.94 26.41
N TYR A 617 -24.10 2.17 25.64
CA TYR A 617 -23.87 0.75 25.83
C TYR A 617 -22.39 0.53 26.16
N THR A 618 -22.11 -0.33 27.14
CA THR A 618 -20.74 -0.76 27.42
C THR A 618 -20.60 -2.23 27.10
N PHE A 619 -19.78 -2.55 26.10
CA PHE A 619 -19.41 -3.92 25.75
C PHE A 619 -18.15 -4.34 26.49
N PHE A 620 -18.06 -5.62 26.82
CA PHE A 620 -16.95 -6.22 27.55
C PHE A 620 -16.51 -7.51 26.88
N PHE A 621 -15.20 -7.75 26.91
CA PHE A 621 -14.58 -8.99 26.47
C PHE A 621 -13.57 -9.43 27.52
N VAL A 622 -13.64 -10.69 27.95
CA VAL A 622 -12.68 -11.25 28.91
C VAL A 622 -12.04 -12.51 28.36
N VAL A 623 -10.75 -12.67 28.64
CA VAL A 623 -9.94 -13.83 28.30
C VAL A 623 -9.36 -14.44 29.57
N ILE A 624 -9.48 -15.77 29.66
CA ILE A 624 -8.99 -16.61 30.74
C ILE A 624 -8.01 -17.63 30.13
N PRO A 625 -6.71 -17.53 30.44
CA PRO A 625 -5.69 -18.47 29.93
C PRO A 625 -5.94 -19.91 30.38
N ALA A 626 -5.70 -20.89 29.51
CA ALA A 626 -6.11 -22.27 29.78
C ALA A 626 -5.27 -23.02 30.84
N GLU A 627 -3.99 -22.71 31.10
CA GLU A 627 -3.26 -23.26 32.27
C GLU A 627 -2.09 -22.39 32.75
N GLY A 628 -2.00 -22.31 34.08
CA GLY A 628 -0.88 -21.79 34.86
C GLY A 628 -1.21 -21.95 36.34
N LYS A 629 -1.06 -23.17 36.89
CA LYS A 629 -1.06 -23.39 38.35
C LYS A 629 0.16 -22.70 38.94
N GLY A 630 0.04 -21.43 39.28
CA GLY A 630 0.83 -20.75 40.30
C GLY A 630 -0.13 -20.31 41.40
N GLU A 631 0.22 -20.56 42.66
CA GLU A 631 -0.56 -20.14 43.81
C GLU A 631 -0.81 -18.62 43.77
N GLY A 632 -2.05 -18.21 43.50
CA GLY A 632 -2.50 -16.82 43.61
C GLY A 632 -3.34 -16.31 42.43
N GLY A 633 -4.63 -16.68 42.37
CA GLY A 633 -5.67 -16.03 41.55
C GLY A 633 -5.60 -16.31 40.04
N GLN A 634 -6.74 -16.66 39.43
CA GLN A 634 -6.85 -16.64 37.96
C GLN A 634 -6.79 -15.19 37.49
N THR A 635 -5.75 -14.80 36.74
CA THR A 635 -5.67 -13.46 36.14
C THR A 635 -6.62 -13.39 34.95
N GLU A 636 -7.80 -12.82 35.16
CA GLU A 636 -8.73 -12.46 34.10
C GLU A 636 -8.24 -11.18 33.41
N PHE A 637 -8.18 -11.20 32.09
CA PHE A 637 -7.89 -9.99 31.32
C PHE A 637 -9.18 -9.48 30.68
N ILE A 638 -9.56 -8.23 30.94
CA ILE A 638 -10.81 -7.62 30.48
C ILE A 638 -10.53 -6.40 29.60
N SER A 639 -11.20 -6.30 28.46
CA SER A 639 -11.33 -5.06 27.68
C SER A 639 -12.79 -4.59 27.67
N GLN A 640 -12.97 -3.28 27.56
CA GLN A 640 -14.27 -2.64 27.49
C GLN A 640 -14.33 -1.65 26.34
N LEU A 641 -15.52 -1.45 25.80
CA LEU A 641 -15.78 -0.55 24.68
C LEU A 641 -17.13 0.16 24.88
N GLN A 642 -17.14 1.48 24.76
CA GLN A 642 -18.36 2.28 24.81
C GLN A 642 -18.97 2.42 23.41
N VAL A 643 -20.30 2.29 23.31
CA VAL A 643 -21.04 2.53 22.07
C VAL A 643 -22.27 3.38 22.39
N THR A 644 -22.31 4.60 21.87
CA THR A 644 -23.45 5.51 22.02
C THR A 644 -24.36 5.40 20.80
N VAL A 645 -25.61 4.98 21.00
CA VAL A 645 -26.64 4.95 19.94
C VAL A 645 -27.46 6.24 19.99
N ALA A 646 -27.31 7.11 19.00
CA ALA A 646 -28.09 8.34 18.86
C ALA A 646 -29.47 8.06 18.24
N ALA A 647 -30.49 8.76 18.71
CA ALA A 647 -31.82 8.73 18.09
C ALA A 647 -31.75 9.28 16.66
N ALA A 648 -32.56 8.72 15.75
CA ALA A 648 -32.71 9.30 14.42
C ALA A 648 -33.29 10.72 14.54
N GLU A 649 -32.70 11.70 13.83
CA GLU A 649 -33.28 13.03 13.76
C GLU A 649 -34.70 12.94 13.18
N PRO A 650 -35.69 13.64 13.74
CA PRO A 650 -36.99 13.75 13.10
C PRO A 650 -36.78 14.40 11.73
N ALA A 651 -37.38 13.80 10.69
CA ALA A 651 -37.37 14.37 9.35
C ALA A 651 -37.72 15.86 9.43
N ALA A 652 -36.86 16.70 8.84
CA ALA A 652 -37.02 18.14 8.85
C ALA A 652 -38.44 18.50 8.38
N VAL A 653 -39.26 19.00 9.32
CA VAL A 653 -40.55 19.59 8.97
C VAL A 653 -40.20 20.87 8.21
N PHE A 654 -40.45 20.85 6.90
CA PHE A 654 -40.42 22.04 6.06
C PHE A 654 -41.36 23.08 6.68
N GLN A 655 -40.81 24.06 7.39
CA GLN A 655 -41.52 25.30 7.66
C GLN A 655 -41.39 26.17 6.41
N PRO A 656 -42.51 26.53 5.73
CA PRO A 656 -42.43 27.47 4.63
C PRO A 656 -41.93 28.80 5.17
N LEU A 657 -40.88 29.34 4.54
CA LEU A 657 -40.35 30.68 4.78
C LEU A 657 -41.50 31.69 4.75
N ALA A 658 -41.67 32.43 5.85
CA ALA A 658 -42.58 33.57 5.88
C ALA A 658 -42.09 34.61 4.86
N GLU A 659 -42.97 34.98 3.92
CA GLU A 659 -42.73 36.09 2.99
C GLU A 659 -42.52 37.40 3.77
N PRO A 660 -41.61 38.28 3.33
CA PRO A 660 -41.46 39.59 3.94
C PRO A 660 -42.69 40.44 3.58
N ALA A 661 -43.34 40.98 4.61
CA ALA A 661 -44.45 41.91 4.46
C ALA A 661 -44.01 43.15 3.66
N ALA A 662 -44.56 43.30 2.46
CA ALA A 662 -44.68 44.58 1.79
C ALA A 662 -46.00 45.19 2.23
N GLU A 663 -45.98 46.24 3.04
CA GLU A 663 -47.13 47.15 3.14
C GLU A 663 -46.70 48.59 2.95
N GLU A 664 -47.46 49.20 2.05
CA GLU A 664 -47.35 50.51 1.46
C GLU A 664 -47.56 51.65 2.46
N MET A 665 -46.89 52.74 2.12
CA MET A 665 -47.01 54.06 2.68
C MET A 665 -48.20 54.79 2.02
N ILE A 666 -49.33 54.99 2.70
CA ILE A 666 -50.35 56.00 2.32
C ILE A 666 -50.98 56.68 3.56
N HIS A 667 -50.77 58.00 3.62
CA HIS A 667 -51.56 59.11 4.19
C HIS A 667 -52.59 58.87 5.32
N GLU A 668 -52.41 59.52 6.48
CA GLU A 668 -52.89 60.89 6.80
C GLU A 668 -52.13 61.50 7.98
#